data_AF-A0A371I634-F1
#
_entry.id   AF-A0A371I634-F1
#
_cell.length_a   1.000
_cell.length_b   1.000
_cell.length_c   1.000
_cell.angle_alpha   90.00
_cell.angle_beta   90.00
_cell.angle_gamma   90.00
#
_symmetry.space_group_name_H-M   'P 1'
#
loop_
_entity.id
_entity.type
_entity.pdbx_description
1 polymer ?
#
loop_
_entity_poly.entity_id
_entity_poly.type
_entity_poly.pdbx_seq_one_letter_code
_entity_poly.pdbx_strand_id
1 'polypeptide(L)'
;YIVLTHESGNSFSKHEEWKLHFTNLKSDELDHKRPLCKREGRARRGAMVSSNGLTTAQPLFSFGLISDVQYADIPDGRSFLGVPRYYRHSLLVLRRAVKEWNSLEKHKFVINFGDIVDGLCPKDQSLGTIKKVVDEFEMFRGPAYHMIGNHCLYNLPRSKLLPLLKIQTLDGRAYYDFSPVPEYRFVVLDGYDISAIGWPQDHPKTLEALKILREKNPNEDKNSPMNLEGLERRFLMFNGAVGKEQMEWLDGVLLEATKLKQKVVVCCHLPLDSGAASDKGLLWNYDEVMNLIHRYNCVKVCFAGHYHKGGYSIDSHGIHHRVLEAALECPPGTDAFGNIDVYDDRISLVGTDRMGSTDMHFNPPKRDIMVSSNGEATTQPLFSFGLISDVQYADIPDGRSFLGVPRYYRHSLLVLQRAVQEWNSLEKHKFVINFGDTVDGFCPKDQSLGAIKKVVDEFEMFRGPVYHMIGNHCLYNLPRSKLLPLLKIQTLDGSAYYDFSPVPKYRFVVLDGYDISAIGWPQDHPKTLEALKILREKNPNEDKNSPTNLKGLERRFVMFNGAIGKEQIEWLDGVLLEATKLKQKVVVCCHLPLDPVAASEETLLWNYDEVINLIHRYNCVKVCLAGHNHTGGYSIDSHGIHHRVFEAALECPPGTDAFGYIDVYDDRISLVGTDRM
;
A
#
# COMPACT_ATOMS: atom_id res chain seq x y z
N TYR A 1 6.97 16.38 -4.42
CA TYR A 1 5.69 15.64 -4.40
C TYR A 1 5.97 14.29 -5.03
N ILE A 2 5.97 13.24 -4.23
CA ILE A 2 6.52 11.92 -4.57
C ILE A 2 5.35 10.99 -4.89
N VAL A 3 5.44 10.34 -6.05
CA VAL A 3 4.52 9.33 -6.58
C VAL A 3 4.90 7.96 -6.02
N LEU A 4 3.92 7.19 -5.54
CA LEU A 4 4.08 5.78 -5.13
C LEU A 4 3.60 4.89 -6.30
N THR A 5 4.43 3.97 -6.78
CA THR A 5 4.03 2.93 -7.74
C THR A 5 4.37 1.55 -7.16
N HIS A 6 3.36 0.68 -7.08
CA HIS A 6 3.45 -0.75 -6.74
C HIS A 6 3.41 -1.55 -8.04
N GLU A 7 4.45 -2.34 -8.33
CA GLU A 7 4.55 -3.21 -9.52
C GLU A 7 4.66 -4.67 -9.06
N SER A 8 3.76 -5.55 -9.52
CA SER A 8 3.85 -7.01 -9.33
C SER A 8 4.43 -7.68 -10.58
N GLY A 9 5.51 -8.44 -10.42
CA GLY A 9 6.16 -9.19 -11.50
C GLY A 9 5.39 -10.45 -11.93
N ASN A 10 5.49 -10.83 -13.21
CA ASN A 10 4.75 -11.95 -13.80
C ASN A 10 5.58 -13.26 -13.78
N SER A 11 4.95 -14.36 -13.35
CA SER A 11 5.37 -15.78 -13.27
C SER A 11 6.79 -16.11 -13.76
N PHE A 12 7.79 -16.32 -12.91
CA PHE A 12 7.97 -17.47 -12.01
C PHE A 12 8.57 -17.05 -10.64
N SER A 13 8.48 -15.75 -10.30
CA SER A 13 9.12 -15.16 -9.14
C SER A 13 8.12 -14.28 -8.37
N LYS A 14 7.90 -14.60 -7.10
CA LYS A 14 6.91 -13.99 -6.18
C LYS A 14 7.42 -12.67 -5.59
N HIS A 15 7.62 -11.63 -6.39
CA HIS A 15 8.18 -10.35 -5.90
C HIS A 15 7.25 -9.14 -6.09
N GLU A 16 7.13 -8.31 -5.05
CA GLU A 16 6.45 -6.99 -4.98
C GLU A 16 7.49 -5.87 -5.06
N GLU A 17 7.33 -4.81 -5.87
CA GLU A 17 8.27 -3.67 -5.97
C GLU A 17 7.68 -2.32 -5.50
N TRP A 18 8.45 -1.56 -4.71
CA TRP A 18 8.14 -0.30 -4.02
C TRP A 18 9.16 0.80 -4.37
N LYS A 19 8.79 1.93 -4.99
CA LYS A 19 9.75 3.01 -5.41
C LYS A 19 9.63 4.30 -4.55
N LEU A 20 10.76 4.92 -4.16
CA LEU A 20 10.86 6.10 -3.26
C LEU A 20 11.71 7.24 -3.87
N HIS A 21 11.14 8.32 -4.42
CA HIS A 21 11.94 9.39 -5.06
C HIS A 21 12.42 10.51 -4.10
N PHE A 22 13.70 10.90 -4.17
CA PHE A 22 14.28 12.07 -3.50
C PHE A 22 13.98 13.35 -4.30
N THR A 23 13.25 14.30 -3.70
CA THR A 23 13.15 15.67 -4.21
C THR A 23 13.90 16.63 -3.29
N ASN A 24 14.67 17.56 -3.86
CA ASN A 24 15.32 18.62 -3.08
C ASN A 24 14.26 19.64 -2.66
N LEU A 25 13.93 19.69 -1.38
CA LEU A 25 13.21 20.82 -0.79
C LEU A 25 14.13 22.05 -0.88
N LYS A 26 13.69 23.10 -1.58
CA LYS A 26 14.31 24.42 -1.45
C LYS A 26 13.99 24.91 -0.05
N SER A 27 15.03 25.19 0.73
CA SER A 27 14.92 25.87 2.02
C SER A 27 14.41 27.29 1.79
N ASP A 28 13.21 27.60 2.28
CA ASP A 28 12.79 28.99 2.49
C ASP A 28 13.49 29.49 3.76
N GLU A 29 14.43 30.41 3.59
CA GLU A 29 15.07 31.14 4.68
C GLU A 29 14.01 32.02 5.39
N LEU A 30 13.73 31.69 6.64
CA LEU A 30 13.05 32.55 7.60
C LEU A 30 14.03 33.63 8.07
N ASP A 31 13.81 34.89 7.70
CA ASP A 31 14.45 36.02 8.37
C ASP A 31 13.42 37.07 8.84
N HIS A 32 13.56 37.49 10.09
CA HIS A 32 12.59 38.30 10.81
C HIS A 32 13.15 39.72 11.09
N LYS A 33 12.39 40.73 10.60
CA LYS A 33 12.18 42.13 11.09
C LYS A 33 12.87 43.32 10.36
N ARG A 34 12.06 43.98 9.49
CA ARG A 34 11.58 45.42 9.43
C ARG A 34 12.57 46.63 9.56
N PRO A 35 12.21 47.87 9.12
CA PRO A 35 11.27 48.34 8.05
C PRO A 35 11.72 49.58 7.21
N LEU A 36 10.86 49.96 6.22
CA LEU A 36 10.64 51.28 5.56
C LEU A 36 11.70 51.86 4.58
N CYS A 37 11.32 52.03 3.29
CA CYS A 37 11.14 53.35 2.63
C CYS A 37 10.63 53.21 1.17
N LYS A 38 9.79 54.15 0.72
CA LYS A 38 9.27 54.31 -0.65
C LYS A 38 10.31 54.99 -1.56
N ARG A 39 10.38 54.63 -2.86
CA ARG A 39 10.32 55.56 -4.01
C ARG A 39 10.39 54.87 -5.38
N GLU A 40 9.84 55.59 -6.35
CA GLU A 40 9.54 55.28 -7.75
C GLU A 40 10.76 55.10 -8.66
N GLY A 41 10.54 54.47 -9.83
CA GLY A 41 11.03 55.04 -11.09
C GLY A 41 11.93 54.20 -12.00
N ARG A 42 11.31 53.77 -13.11
CA ARG A 42 11.82 53.76 -14.51
C ARG A 42 12.68 52.59 -15.03
N ALA A 43 12.15 52.09 -16.15
CA ALA A 43 12.65 51.07 -17.07
C ALA A 43 14.06 51.30 -17.65
N ARG A 44 14.74 50.19 -17.99
CA ARG A 44 15.44 49.99 -19.27
C ARG A 44 15.64 48.51 -19.60
N ARG A 45 15.54 48.23 -20.90
CA ARG A 45 15.59 46.93 -21.58
C ARG A 45 16.96 46.27 -21.47
N GLY A 46 16.97 44.94 -21.38
CA GLY A 46 18.09 44.07 -21.70
C GLY A 46 17.55 42.67 -21.97
N ALA A 47 17.60 42.24 -23.23
CA ALA A 47 17.18 40.91 -23.64
C ALA A 47 18.16 39.86 -23.11
N MET A 48 17.66 38.81 -22.47
CA MET A 48 18.32 37.51 -22.38
C MET A 48 17.26 36.42 -22.53
N VAL A 49 17.45 35.62 -23.58
CA VAL A 49 16.78 34.35 -23.78
C VAL A 49 17.17 33.44 -22.62
N SER A 50 16.18 32.98 -21.87
CA SER A 50 16.30 31.87 -20.92
C SER A 50 15.19 30.89 -21.22
N SER A 51 15.48 29.99 -22.16
CA SER A 51 14.78 28.73 -22.34
C SER A 51 15.24 27.78 -21.24
N ASN A 52 14.39 27.55 -20.26
CA ASN A 52 14.33 26.32 -19.46
C ASN A 52 12.98 26.32 -18.72
N GLY A 53 11.89 26.27 -19.49
CA GLY A 53 10.60 25.88 -18.97
C GLY A 53 10.55 24.36 -18.91
N LEU A 54 10.64 23.77 -17.71
CA LEU A 54 10.08 22.43 -17.52
C LEU A 54 8.58 22.55 -17.73
N THR A 55 8.11 22.19 -18.92
CA THR A 55 6.69 22.00 -19.19
C THR A 55 6.23 20.78 -18.42
N THR A 56 5.57 20.96 -17.28
CA THR A 56 4.71 19.92 -16.70
C THR A 56 3.65 19.59 -17.76
N ALA A 57 3.68 18.38 -18.32
CA ALA A 57 2.72 17.96 -19.34
C ALA A 57 1.30 18.13 -18.77
N GLN A 58 0.42 18.83 -19.49
CA GLN A 58 -0.97 19.00 -19.07
C GLN A 58 -1.76 17.70 -19.31
N PRO A 59 -2.74 17.38 -18.43
CA PRO A 59 -3.63 16.26 -18.67
C PRO A 59 -4.48 16.49 -19.93
N LEU A 60 -4.74 15.42 -20.69
CA LEU A 60 -5.64 15.42 -21.85
C LEU A 60 -7.06 15.78 -21.43
N PHE A 61 -7.49 15.29 -20.26
CA PHE A 61 -8.72 15.66 -19.58
C PHE A 61 -8.68 15.17 -18.13
N SER A 62 -9.61 15.65 -17.31
CA SER A 62 -9.79 15.22 -15.93
C SER A 62 -11.24 14.79 -15.69
N PHE A 63 -11.50 13.90 -14.74
CA PHE A 63 -12.85 13.54 -14.30
C PHE A 63 -12.92 13.19 -12.81
N GLY A 64 -14.08 13.37 -12.19
CA GLY A 64 -14.31 12.98 -10.80
C GLY A 64 -14.89 11.57 -10.69
N LEU A 65 -14.61 10.85 -9.60
CA LEU A 65 -15.21 9.53 -9.34
C LEU A 65 -15.61 9.29 -7.88
N ILE A 66 -16.61 8.44 -7.70
CA ILE A 66 -17.08 7.98 -6.38
C ILE A 66 -17.70 6.58 -6.53
N SER A 67 -17.69 5.79 -5.46
CA SER A 67 -18.33 4.47 -5.41
C SER A 67 -19.13 4.27 -4.14
N ASP A 68 -20.15 3.41 -4.22
CA ASP A 68 -20.89 2.85 -3.09
C ASP A 68 -21.36 3.94 -2.09
N VAL A 69 -22.07 4.95 -2.62
CA VAL A 69 -22.73 5.98 -1.77
C VAL A 69 -23.71 5.31 -0.83
N GLN A 70 -24.51 4.37 -1.32
CA GLN A 70 -25.47 3.56 -0.56
C GLN A 70 -26.26 4.41 0.46
N TYR A 71 -26.79 5.55 0.02
CA TYR A 71 -27.57 6.42 0.90
C TYR A 71 -28.87 5.74 1.33
N ALA A 72 -29.23 5.90 2.60
CA ALA A 72 -30.56 5.58 3.12
C ALA A 72 -30.86 6.48 4.33
N ASP A 73 -32.11 6.90 4.49
CA ASP A 73 -32.52 7.73 5.63
C ASP A 73 -32.81 6.89 6.89
N ILE A 74 -31.82 6.10 7.29
CA ILE A 74 -31.86 5.20 8.45
C ILE A 74 -30.67 5.47 9.38
N PRO A 75 -30.73 5.08 10.66
CA PRO A 75 -29.58 5.15 11.55
C PRO A 75 -28.38 4.36 11.02
N ASP A 76 -27.18 4.77 11.41
CA ASP A 76 -25.95 4.05 11.07
C ASP A 76 -26.02 2.58 11.51
N GLY A 77 -25.42 1.72 10.71
CA GLY A 77 -25.47 0.28 10.90
C GLY A 77 -24.12 -0.37 10.74
N ARG A 78 -24.14 -1.68 10.51
CA ARG A 78 -22.93 -2.48 10.27
C ARG A 78 -23.18 -3.49 9.17
N SER A 79 -22.13 -3.83 8.45
CA SER A 79 -22.12 -4.99 7.56
C SER A 79 -22.24 -6.29 8.36
N PHE A 80 -22.46 -7.41 7.67
CA PHE A 80 -22.44 -8.74 8.28
C PHE A 80 -21.15 -9.05 9.05
N LEU A 81 -20.01 -8.49 8.59
CA LEU A 81 -18.70 -8.64 9.24
C LEU A 81 -18.44 -7.58 10.33
N GLY A 82 -19.44 -6.78 10.68
CA GLY A 82 -19.33 -5.76 11.72
C GLY A 82 -18.71 -4.42 11.26
N VAL A 83 -18.44 -4.23 9.98
CA VAL A 83 -17.87 -2.98 9.43
C VAL A 83 -18.92 -1.86 9.51
N PRO A 84 -18.64 -0.71 10.13
CA PRO A 84 -19.59 0.41 10.22
C PRO A 84 -20.09 0.91 8.86
N ARG A 85 -21.38 1.25 8.77
CA ARG A 85 -22.06 1.80 7.58
C ARG A 85 -22.78 3.09 7.96
N TYR A 86 -22.41 4.20 7.35
CA TYR A 86 -22.87 5.55 7.70
C TYR A 86 -23.87 6.08 6.66
N TYR A 87 -25.08 5.50 6.65
CA TYR A 87 -26.05 5.67 5.56
C TYR A 87 -26.45 7.11 5.28
N ARG A 88 -26.59 7.96 6.30
CA ARG A 88 -26.94 9.37 6.09
C ARG A 88 -25.73 10.22 5.72
N HIS A 89 -24.58 9.92 6.31
CA HIS A 89 -23.34 10.66 6.08
C HIS A 89 -22.83 10.49 4.65
N SER A 90 -23.07 9.34 4.02
CA SER A 90 -22.61 9.09 2.65
C SER A 90 -23.16 10.08 1.62
N LEU A 91 -24.37 10.62 1.81
CA LEU A 91 -24.89 11.71 0.98
C LEU A 91 -24.11 13.02 1.19
N LEU A 92 -23.59 13.24 2.40
CA LEU A 92 -22.73 14.40 2.68
C LEU A 92 -21.35 14.25 2.01
N VAL A 93 -20.83 13.02 1.92
CA VAL A 93 -19.62 12.71 1.14
C VAL A 93 -19.83 13.08 -0.33
N LEU A 94 -20.95 12.62 -0.93
CA LEU A 94 -21.29 12.97 -2.31
C LEU A 94 -21.41 14.50 -2.52
N ARG A 95 -22.08 15.20 -1.61
CA ARG A 95 -22.20 16.68 -1.67
C ARG A 95 -20.85 17.38 -1.63
N ARG A 96 -19.92 16.91 -0.80
CA ARG A 96 -18.56 17.44 -0.73
C ARG A 96 -17.80 17.15 -2.02
N ALA A 97 -17.91 15.94 -2.55
CA ALA A 97 -17.32 15.57 -3.83
C ALA A 97 -17.79 16.49 -4.97
N VAL A 98 -19.11 16.66 -5.14
CA VAL A 98 -19.69 17.52 -6.18
C VAL A 98 -19.26 18.98 -6.01
N LYS A 99 -19.23 19.47 -4.77
CA LYS A 99 -18.73 20.82 -4.47
C LYS A 99 -17.26 20.98 -4.87
N GLU A 100 -16.41 20.01 -4.53
CA GLU A 100 -14.99 20.04 -4.87
C GLU A 100 -14.77 19.98 -6.38
N TRP A 101 -15.41 19.04 -7.07
CA TRP A 101 -15.31 18.90 -8.52
C TRP A 101 -15.73 20.16 -9.26
N ASN A 102 -16.80 20.81 -8.81
CA ASN A 102 -17.25 22.10 -9.34
C ASN A 102 -16.29 23.24 -9.01
N SER A 103 -15.61 23.21 -7.85
CA SER A 103 -14.65 24.26 -7.46
C SER A 103 -13.34 24.20 -8.24
N LEU A 104 -12.94 23.00 -8.67
CA LEU A 104 -11.72 22.79 -9.45
C LEU A 104 -11.87 23.19 -10.92
N GLU A 105 -13.10 23.27 -11.43
CA GLU A 105 -13.46 23.71 -12.80
C GLU A 105 -12.67 23.04 -13.95
N LYS A 106 -12.04 21.88 -13.69
CA LYS A 106 -11.24 21.12 -14.67
C LYS A 106 -11.88 19.81 -15.15
N HIS A 107 -12.87 19.30 -14.43
CA HIS A 107 -13.45 17.99 -14.71
C HIS A 107 -14.39 18.03 -15.90
N LYS A 108 -14.16 17.15 -16.88
CA LYS A 108 -14.98 17.02 -18.09
C LYS A 108 -16.27 16.23 -17.82
N PHE A 109 -16.23 15.32 -16.86
CA PHE A 109 -17.37 14.52 -16.41
C PHE A 109 -17.12 14.00 -14.99
N VAL A 110 -18.14 13.39 -14.40
CA VAL A 110 -18.02 12.58 -13.18
C VAL A 110 -18.62 11.20 -13.41
N ILE A 111 -18.16 10.18 -12.68
CA ILE A 111 -18.68 8.82 -12.80
C ILE A 111 -18.95 8.20 -11.42
N ASN A 112 -20.12 7.56 -11.30
CA ASN A 112 -20.51 6.78 -10.12
C ASN A 112 -20.41 5.28 -10.40
N PHE A 113 -19.68 4.56 -9.56
CA PHE A 113 -19.39 3.12 -9.69
C PHE A 113 -20.46 2.17 -9.14
N GLY A 114 -21.72 2.61 -9.08
CA GLY A 114 -22.85 1.78 -8.64
C GLY A 114 -23.30 2.10 -7.23
N ASP A 115 -24.27 1.31 -6.76
CA ASP A 115 -24.75 1.31 -5.38
C ASP A 115 -25.03 2.70 -4.78
N ILE A 116 -25.91 3.46 -5.43
CA ILE A 116 -26.27 4.82 -5.01
C ILE A 116 -27.14 4.88 -3.76
N VAL A 117 -27.99 3.87 -3.53
CA VAL A 117 -28.97 3.79 -2.45
C VAL A 117 -28.92 2.40 -1.86
N ASP A 118 -28.87 2.30 -0.52
CA ASP A 118 -28.71 1.01 0.16
C ASP A 118 -29.96 0.13 0.04
N GLY A 119 -29.78 -1.20 0.04
CA GLY A 119 -30.87 -2.18 0.01
C GLY A 119 -31.82 -2.11 1.20
N LEU A 120 -31.37 -1.54 2.34
CA LEU A 120 -32.18 -1.28 3.54
C LEU A 120 -33.05 -0.03 3.43
N CYS A 121 -32.95 0.76 2.35
CA CYS A 121 -33.90 1.83 2.10
C CYS A 121 -35.33 1.27 2.06
N PRO A 122 -36.29 1.89 2.79
CA PRO A 122 -37.70 1.50 2.70
C PRO A 122 -38.19 1.49 1.25
N LYS A 123 -38.84 0.40 0.83
CA LYS A 123 -39.15 0.14 -0.59
C LYS A 123 -40.13 1.13 -1.19
N ASP A 124 -41.05 1.65 -0.38
CA ASP A 124 -41.96 2.74 -0.73
C ASP A 124 -41.25 4.08 -0.95
N GLN A 125 -40.04 4.25 -0.39
CA GLN A 125 -39.23 5.46 -0.50
C GLN A 125 -38.12 5.36 -1.56
N SER A 126 -37.74 4.15 -2.00
CA SER A 126 -36.62 3.89 -2.92
C SER A 126 -36.60 4.81 -4.14
N LEU A 127 -37.75 5.07 -4.78
CA LEU A 127 -37.84 5.96 -5.93
C LEU A 127 -37.44 7.41 -5.59
N GLY A 128 -37.95 7.94 -4.47
CA GLY A 128 -37.63 9.29 -4.01
C GLY A 128 -36.18 9.42 -3.55
N THR A 129 -35.67 8.39 -2.85
CA THR A 129 -34.28 8.33 -2.38
C THR A 129 -33.29 8.28 -3.55
N ILE A 130 -33.57 7.47 -4.57
CA ILE A 130 -32.73 7.42 -5.77
C ILE A 130 -32.74 8.76 -6.50
N LYS A 131 -33.92 9.36 -6.71
CA LYS A 131 -34.02 10.71 -7.30
C LYS A 131 -33.19 11.72 -6.53
N LYS A 132 -33.30 11.73 -5.19
CA LYS A 132 -32.52 12.61 -4.32
C LYS A 132 -31.00 12.46 -4.53
N VAL A 133 -30.48 11.24 -4.62
CA VAL A 133 -29.04 11.02 -4.85
C VAL A 133 -28.64 11.44 -6.27
N VAL A 134 -29.47 11.13 -7.28
CA VAL A 134 -29.25 11.55 -8.67
C VAL A 134 -29.26 13.07 -8.78
N ASP A 135 -30.19 13.77 -8.13
CA ASP A 135 -30.28 15.22 -8.13
C ASP A 135 -29.00 15.89 -7.59
N GLU A 136 -28.30 15.26 -6.64
CA GLU A 136 -26.98 15.74 -6.18
C GLU A 136 -25.90 15.59 -7.25
N PHE A 137 -25.89 14.50 -8.02
CA PHE A 137 -25.00 14.36 -9.17
C PHE A 137 -25.31 15.40 -10.26
N GLU A 138 -26.59 15.73 -10.46
CA GLU A 138 -27.02 16.78 -11.41
C GLU A 138 -26.59 18.20 -11.00
N MET A 139 -26.13 18.39 -9.76
CA MET A 139 -25.50 19.66 -9.34
C MET A 139 -24.07 19.82 -9.88
N PHE A 140 -23.44 18.77 -10.40
CA PHE A 140 -22.17 18.88 -11.11
C PHE A 140 -22.35 19.63 -12.44
N ARG A 141 -21.46 20.57 -12.75
CA ARG A 141 -21.52 21.41 -13.96
C ARG A 141 -20.97 20.68 -15.19
N GLY A 142 -21.47 19.48 -15.46
CA GLY A 142 -21.07 18.64 -16.58
C GLY A 142 -21.84 17.31 -16.59
N PRO A 143 -21.52 16.40 -17.52
CA PRO A 143 -22.15 15.09 -17.57
C PRO A 143 -21.77 14.22 -16.36
N ALA A 144 -22.76 13.54 -15.79
CA ALA A 144 -22.60 12.49 -14.81
C ALA A 144 -22.91 11.13 -15.46
N TYR A 145 -21.98 10.19 -15.35
CA TYR A 145 -22.13 8.82 -15.81
C TYR A 145 -22.38 7.89 -14.64
N HIS A 146 -23.20 6.87 -14.85
CA HIS A 146 -23.63 5.97 -13.80
C HIS A 146 -23.56 4.53 -14.29
N MET A 147 -23.14 3.62 -13.42
CA MET A 147 -23.42 2.20 -13.57
C MET A 147 -24.32 1.72 -12.44
N ILE A 148 -24.90 0.54 -12.63
CA ILE A 148 -25.75 -0.11 -11.62
C ILE A 148 -24.92 -1.06 -10.76
N GLY A 149 -25.24 -1.13 -9.47
CA GLY A 149 -24.75 -2.16 -8.55
C GLY A 149 -25.90 -2.98 -7.96
N ASN A 150 -25.60 -3.96 -7.11
CA ASN A 150 -26.61 -4.83 -6.51
C ASN A 150 -27.61 -4.05 -5.64
N HIS A 151 -27.16 -3.05 -4.87
CA HIS A 151 -28.06 -2.26 -4.03
C HIS A 151 -29.01 -1.38 -4.86
N CYS A 152 -28.60 -0.94 -6.05
CA CYS A 152 -29.52 -0.27 -6.97
C CYS A 152 -30.69 -1.19 -7.37
N LEU A 153 -30.37 -2.46 -7.66
CA LEU A 153 -31.34 -3.46 -8.11
C LEU A 153 -32.20 -4.04 -6.98
N TYR A 154 -31.74 -3.97 -5.73
CA TYR A 154 -32.58 -4.23 -4.55
C TYR A 154 -33.68 -3.19 -4.38
N ASN A 155 -33.53 -2.00 -4.96
CA ASN A 155 -34.41 -0.86 -4.74
C ASN A 155 -35.41 -0.65 -5.88
N LEU A 156 -34.96 -0.63 -7.13
CA LEU A 156 -35.82 -0.40 -8.29
C LEU A 156 -35.56 -1.41 -9.40
N PRO A 157 -36.60 -1.82 -10.14
CA PRO A 157 -36.42 -2.59 -11.36
C PRO A 157 -35.72 -1.74 -12.42
N ARG A 158 -34.98 -2.41 -13.33
CA ARG A 158 -34.23 -1.78 -14.44
C ARG A 158 -35.07 -0.76 -15.22
N SER A 159 -36.33 -1.07 -15.51
CA SER A 159 -37.25 -0.20 -16.25
C SER A 159 -37.53 1.16 -15.59
N LYS A 160 -37.36 1.27 -14.26
CA LYS A 160 -37.48 2.53 -13.52
C LYS A 160 -36.13 3.16 -13.20
N LEU A 161 -35.12 2.33 -12.94
CA LEU A 161 -33.79 2.77 -12.52
C LEU A 161 -33.00 3.41 -13.67
N LEU A 162 -32.91 2.75 -14.82
CA LEU A 162 -32.04 3.20 -15.93
C LEU A 162 -32.43 4.58 -16.47
N PRO A 163 -33.73 4.93 -16.63
CA PRO A 163 -34.11 6.28 -17.04
C PRO A 163 -33.69 7.36 -16.03
N LEU A 164 -33.71 7.07 -14.72
CA LEU A 164 -33.28 8.01 -13.69
C LEU A 164 -31.77 8.24 -13.74
N LEU A 165 -31.00 7.20 -14.03
CA LEU A 165 -29.55 7.27 -14.22
C LEU A 165 -29.14 7.79 -15.60
N LYS A 166 -30.11 8.17 -16.45
CA LYS A 166 -29.89 8.58 -17.84
C LYS A 166 -29.11 7.56 -18.67
N ILE A 167 -29.22 6.28 -18.33
CA ILE A 167 -28.63 5.18 -19.11
C ILE A 167 -29.61 4.87 -20.25
N GLN A 168 -29.33 5.42 -21.43
CA GLN A 168 -30.20 5.33 -22.60
C GLN A 168 -29.80 4.15 -23.49
N THR A 169 -30.33 2.97 -23.20
CA THR A 169 -30.11 1.77 -24.01
C THR A 169 -31.43 1.15 -24.45
N LEU A 170 -31.42 0.51 -25.60
CA LEU A 170 -32.52 -0.36 -26.03
C LEU A 170 -32.58 -1.60 -25.11
N ASP A 171 -33.81 -2.03 -24.79
CA ASP A 171 -34.10 -3.33 -24.14
C ASP A 171 -33.61 -3.52 -22.70
N GLY A 172 -33.40 -2.42 -21.94
CA GLY A 172 -33.10 -2.50 -20.50
C GLY A 172 -31.68 -2.93 -20.14
N ARG A 173 -30.76 -2.85 -21.11
CA ARG A 173 -29.32 -3.04 -20.92
C ARG A 173 -28.74 -1.92 -20.04
N ALA A 174 -27.67 -2.19 -19.30
CA ALA A 174 -27.02 -1.13 -18.51
C ALA A 174 -25.55 -0.90 -18.90
N TYR A 175 -25.11 -1.53 -19.99
CA TYR A 175 -23.77 -1.39 -20.54
C TYR A 175 -23.78 -0.42 -21.72
N TYR A 176 -22.71 0.37 -21.83
CA TYR A 176 -22.54 1.37 -22.87
C TYR A 176 -21.07 1.81 -22.93
N ASP A 177 -20.69 2.52 -23.99
CA ASP A 177 -19.37 3.13 -24.11
C ASP A 177 -19.47 4.59 -24.55
N PHE A 178 -18.43 5.37 -24.26
CA PHE A 178 -18.32 6.77 -24.69
C PHE A 178 -16.85 7.20 -24.80
N SER A 179 -16.58 8.23 -25.61
CA SER A 179 -15.24 8.81 -25.76
C SER A 179 -15.24 10.26 -25.28
N PRO A 180 -14.62 10.56 -24.11
CA PRO A 180 -14.48 11.94 -23.67
C PRO A 180 -13.54 12.73 -24.58
N VAL A 181 -12.54 12.09 -25.17
CA VAL A 181 -11.62 12.64 -26.18
C VAL A 181 -11.34 11.56 -27.24
N PRO A 182 -10.90 11.92 -28.46
CA PRO A 182 -10.64 10.95 -29.52
C PRO A 182 -9.69 9.81 -29.12
N GLU A 183 -8.73 10.07 -28.22
CA GLU A 183 -7.70 9.14 -27.77
C GLU A 183 -8.18 8.12 -26.74
N TYR A 184 -9.34 8.34 -26.11
CA TYR A 184 -9.84 7.49 -25.02
C TYR A 184 -11.26 6.99 -25.28
N ARG A 185 -11.52 5.77 -24.82
CA ARG A 185 -12.86 5.19 -24.74
C ARG A 185 -13.11 4.62 -23.34
N PHE A 186 -14.23 4.98 -22.75
CA PHE A 186 -14.72 4.39 -21.51
C PHE A 186 -15.78 3.36 -21.86
N VAL A 187 -15.66 2.17 -21.30
CA VAL A 187 -16.58 1.05 -21.49
C VAL A 187 -17.18 0.71 -20.13
N VAL A 188 -18.47 0.93 -19.98
CA VAL A 188 -19.21 0.61 -18.76
C VAL A 188 -19.90 -0.73 -18.95
N LEU A 189 -19.51 -1.72 -18.14
CA LEU A 189 -20.10 -3.05 -18.12
C LEU A 189 -21.26 -3.12 -17.14
N ASP A 190 -22.25 -3.92 -17.51
CA ASP A 190 -23.33 -4.37 -16.64
C ASP A 190 -22.94 -5.72 -16.05
N GLY A 191 -22.29 -5.70 -14.88
CA GLY A 191 -21.93 -6.89 -14.12
C GLY A 191 -23.12 -7.69 -13.57
N TYR A 192 -24.35 -7.17 -13.73
CA TYR A 192 -25.60 -7.79 -13.32
C TYR A 192 -26.47 -8.22 -14.50
N ASP A 193 -25.87 -8.33 -15.70
CA ASP A 193 -26.57 -8.75 -16.91
C ASP A 193 -27.13 -10.16 -16.75
N ILE A 194 -26.30 -11.12 -16.33
CA ILE A 194 -26.73 -12.42 -15.79
C ILE A 194 -26.65 -12.36 -14.27
N SER A 195 -27.79 -12.15 -13.61
CA SER A 195 -27.85 -12.14 -12.15
C SER A 195 -29.20 -12.58 -11.63
N ALA A 196 -29.24 -13.02 -10.37
CA ALA A 196 -30.47 -13.42 -9.70
C ALA A 196 -31.35 -12.22 -9.28
N ILE A 197 -30.90 -10.99 -9.57
CA ILE A 197 -31.53 -9.73 -9.16
C ILE A 197 -31.71 -8.78 -10.35
N GLY A 198 -32.62 -7.82 -10.23
CA GLY A 198 -32.81 -6.74 -11.21
C GLY A 198 -33.67 -7.06 -12.44
N TRP A 199 -33.67 -8.30 -12.92
CA TRP A 199 -34.57 -8.79 -13.97
C TRP A 199 -35.84 -9.45 -13.39
N PRO A 200 -36.96 -9.52 -14.15
CA PRO A 200 -38.14 -10.31 -13.76
C PRO A 200 -37.82 -11.79 -13.50
N GLN A 201 -38.58 -12.45 -12.61
CA GLN A 201 -38.30 -13.83 -12.19
C GLN A 201 -38.32 -14.85 -13.33
N ASP A 202 -39.16 -14.63 -14.35
CA ASP A 202 -39.32 -15.46 -15.54
C ASP A 202 -38.40 -15.04 -16.70
N HIS A 203 -37.55 -14.01 -16.49
CA HIS A 203 -36.63 -13.54 -17.51
C HIS A 203 -35.53 -14.57 -17.78
N PRO A 204 -35.14 -14.80 -19.05
CA PRO A 204 -34.10 -15.79 -19.39
C PRO A 204 -32.79 -15.60 -18.61
N LYS A 205 -32.34 -14.35 -18.44
CA LYS A 205 -31.12 -14.03 -17.68
C LYS A 205 -31.21 -14.36 -16.18
N THR A 206 -32.41 -14.22 -15.57
CA THR A 206 -32.64 -14.65 -14.18
C THR A 206 -32.66 -16.16 -14.06
N LEU A 207 -33.32 -16.85 -14.99
CA LEU A 207 -33.36 -18.32 -15.00
C LEU A 207 -31.95 -18.92 -15.16
N GLU A 208 -31.13 -18.33 -16.02
CA GLU A 208 -29.72 -18.69 -16.20
C GLU A 208 -28.91 -18.44 -14.92
N ALA A 209 -29.02 -17.26 -14.31
CA ALA A 209 -28.32 -16.94 -13.07
C ALA A 209 -28.70 -17.87 -11.91
N LEU A 210 -29.99 -18.19 -11.78
CA LEU A 210 -30.47 -19.14 -10.76
C LEU A 210 -29.96 -20.56 -11.02
N LYS A 211 -29.76 -20.95 -12.28
CA LYS A 211 -29.13 -22.23 -12.63
C LYS A 211 -27.67 -22.24 -12.17
N ILE A 212 -26.89 -21.21 -12.52
CA ILE A 212 -25.49 -21.06 -12.11
C ILE A 212 -25.37 -21.12 -10.58
N LEU A 213 -26.17 -20.34 -9.84
CA LEU A 213 -26.14 -20.34 -8.37
C LEU A 213 -26.51 -21.68 -7.74
N ARG A 214 -27.45 -22.43 -8.33
CA ARG A 214 -27.80 -23.78 -7.85
C ARG A 214 -26.65 -24.77 -8.06
N GLU A 215 -25.92 -24.64 -9.16
CA GLU A 215 -24.80 -25.52 -9.50
C GLU A 215 -23.53 -25.18 -8.72
N LYS A 216 -23.24 -23.89 -8.53
CA LYS A 216 -21.99 -23.40 -7.97
C LYS A 216 -22.00 -23.11 -6.47
N ASN A 217 -23.15 -22.72 -5.92
CA ASN A 217 -23.27 -22.40 -4.50
C ASN A 217 -24.17 -23.42 -3.80
N PRO A 218 -23.64 -24.31 -2.95
CA PRO A 218 -24.42 -25.38 -2.32
C PRO A 218 -25.32 -24.88 -1.18
N ASN A 219 -25.15 -23.64 -0.71
CA ASN A 219 -25.87 -23.13 0.47
C ASN A 219 -27.33 -22.79 0.12
N GLU A 220 -28.23 -22.89 1.10
CA GLU A 220 -29.62 -22.39 0.96
C GLU A 220 -29.64 -20.86 0.84
N ASP A 221 -28.95 -20.17 1.77
CA ASP A 221 -28.66 -18.74 1.61
C ASP A 221 -27.57 -18.55 0.57
N LYS A 222 -27.98 -18.12 -0.63
CA LYS A 222 -27.08 -17.88 -1.75
C LYS A 222 -26.16 -16.66 -1.56
N ASN A 223 -26.30 -15.89 -0.48
CA ASN A 223 -25.30 -14.88 -0.09
C ASN A 223 -24.22 -15.45 0.85
N SER A 224 -24.38 -16.68 1.33
CA SER A 224 -23.38 -17.33 2.17
C SER A 224 -22.23 -17.89 1.34
N PRO A 225 -20.96 -17.53 1.65
CA PRO A 225 -19.78 -18.12 1.04
C PRO A 225 -19.30 -19.39 1.76
N MET A 226 -20.04 -19.89 2.75
CA MET A 226 -19.64 -21.07 3.51
C MET A 226 -19.50 -22.28 2.57
N ASN A 227 -18.50 -23.13 2.80
CA ASN A 227 -18.21 -24.31 1.97
C ASN A 227 -17.79 -24.01 0.51
N LEU A 228 -17.58 -22.74 0.15
CA LEU A 228 -16.91 -22.34 -1.08
C LEU A 228 -15.43 -22.07 -0.79
N GLU A 229 -14.55 -22.48 -1.69
CA GLU A 229 -13.10 -22.37 -1.56
C GLU A 229 -12.49 -21.52 -2.67
N GLY A 230 -11.46 -20.74 -2.32
CA GLY A 230 -10.77 -19.83 -3.23
C GLY A 230 -11.73 -18.96 -4.06
N LEU A 231 -11.46 -18.88 -5.35
CA LEU A 231 -12.21 -18.07 -6.31
C LEU A 231 -13.67 -18.49 -6.45
N GLU A 232 -14.06 -19.73 -6.13
CA GLU A 232 -15.47 -20.15 -6.20
C GLU A 232 -16.33 -19.40 -5.17
N ARG A 233 -15.72 -18.73 -4.18
CA ARG A 233 -16.40 -17.84 -3.24
C ARG A 233 -17.12 -16.66 -3.90
N ARG A 234 -16.86 -16.38 -5.19
CA ARG A 234 -17.54 -15.34 -5.96
C ARG A 234 -18.98 -15.68 -6.33
N PHE A 235 -19.40 -16.94 -6.30
CA PHE A 235 -20.75 -17.37 -6.70
C PHE A 235 -21.80 -17.07 -5.62
N LEU A 236 -22.00 -15.79 -5.35
CA LEU A 236 -22.94 -15.26 -4.36
C LEU A 236 -24.06 -14.48 -5.06
N MET A 237 -25.27 -14.51 -4.49
CA MET A 237 -26.46 -13.88 -5.06
C MET A 237 -26.36 -12.35 -5.19
N PHE A 238 -25.48 -11.72 -4.41
CA PHE A 238 -25.19 -10.29 -4.53
C PHE A 238 -24.20 -9.93 -5.67
N ASN A 239 -23.66 -10.93 -6.38
CA ASN A 239 -22.83 -10.77 -7.58
C ASN A 239 -23.62 -11.12 -8.84
N GLY A 240 -22.94 -11.12 -9.99
CA GLY A 240 -23.51 -11.49 -11.29
C GLY A 240 -22.42 -11.80 -12.32
N ALA A 241 -22.83 -11.97 -13.57
CA ALA A 241 -21.99 -12.25 -14.72
C ALA A 241 -22.34 -11.31 -15.90
N VAL A 242 -21.38 -11.17 -16.81
CA VAL A 242 -21.58 -10.52 -18.11
C VAL A 242 -22.10 -11.57 -19.09
N GLY A 243 -23.28 -11.33 -19.68
CA GLY A 243 -23.93 -12.27 -20.60
C GLY A 243 -23.31 -12.29 -22.00
N LYS A 244 -23.65 -13.33 -22.77
CA LYS A 244 -23.09 -13.56 -24.11
C LYS A 244 -23.23 -12.36 -25.07
N GLU A 245 -24.41 -11.73 -25.12
CA GLU A 245 -24.67 -10.56 -25.98
C GLU A 245 -23.77 -9.37 -25.61
N GLN A 246 -23.51 -9.19 -24.31
CA GLN A 246 -22.62 -8.14 -23.81
C GLN A 246 -21.15 -8.49 -24.10
N MET A 247 -20.76 -9.77 -24.02
CA MET A 247 -19.42 -10.22 -24.44
C MET A 247 -19.16 -9.97 -25.93
N GLU A 248 -20.12 -10.29 -26.79
CA GLU A 248 -20.04 -10.03 -28.24
C GLU A 248 -19.97 -8.52 -28.54
N TRP A 249 -20.76 -7.72 -27.83
CA TRP A 249 -20.69 -6.26 -27.93
C TRP A 249 -19.33 -5.72 -27.47
N LEU A 250 -18.83 -6.18 -26.31
CA LEU A 250 -17.53 -5.77 -25.76
C LEU A 250 -16.41 -6.09 -26.75
N ASP A 251 -16.43 -7.28 -27.34
CA ASP A 251 -15.47 -7.68 -28.38
C ASP A 251 -15.47 -6.69 -29.57
N GLY A 252 -16.66 -6.32 -30.04
CA GLY A 252 -16.83 -5.33 -31.11
C GLY A 252 -16.28 -3.94 -30.73
N VAL A 253 -16.58 -3.45 -29.52
CA VAL A 253 -16.11 -2.15 -29.02
C VAL A 253 -14.59 -2.13 -28.88
N LEU A 254 -13.98 -3.19 -28.34
CA LEU A 254 -12.52 -3.27 -28.20
C LEU A 254 -11.81 -3.38 -29.55
N LEU A 255 -12.39 -4.11 -30.50
CA LEU A 255 -11.90 -4.18 -31.88
C LEU A 255 -11.95 -2.81 -32.58
N GLU A 256 -13.05 -2.07 -32.41
CA GLU A 256 -13.19 -0.72 -32.95
C GLU A 256 -12.18 0.24 -32.30
N ALA A 257 -12.09 0.25 -30.97
CA ALA A 257 -11.13 1.06 -30.24
C ALA A 257 -9.69 0.78 -30.67
N THR A 258 -9.36 -0.49 -30.93
CA THR A 258 -8.05 -0.88 -31.48
C THR A 258 -7.80 -0.29 -32.87
N LYS A 259 -8.78 -0.35 -33.77
CA LYS A 259 -8.67 0.26 -35.11
C LYS A 259 -8.50 1.78 -35.04
N LEU A 260 -9.15 2.41 -34.08
CA LEU A 260 -9.09 3.85 -33.82
C LEU A 260 -7.89 4.26 -32.94
N LYS A 261 -7.05 3.29 -32.50
CA LYS A 261 -5.89 3.51 -31.62
C LYS A 261 -6.24 4.20 -30.30
N GLN A 262 -7.42 3.91 -29.77
CA GLN A 262 -7.87 4.45 -28.49
C GLN A 262 -7.32 3.66 -27.31
N LYS A 263 -7.14 4.32 -26.18
CA LYS A 263 -6.88 3.71 -24.88
C LYS A 263 -8.22 3.49 -24.18
N VAL A 264 -8.45 2.29 -23.71
CA VAL A 264 -9.74 1.86 -23.15
C VAL A 264 -9.65 1.78 -21.63
N VAL A 265 -10.61 2.42 -20.97
CA VAL A 265 -10.89 2.27 -19.54
C VAL A 265 -12.17 1.46 -19.41
N VAL A 266 -12.09 0.29 -18.77
CA VAL A 266 -13.24 -0.55 -18.48
C VAL A 266 -13.74 -0.21 -17.07
N CYS A 267 -15.04 -0.08 -16.91
CA CYS A 267 -15.69 0.22 -15.64
C CYS A 267 -16.75 -0.83 -15.37
N CYS A 268 -16.70 -1.49 -14.21
CA CYS A 268 -17.68 -2.48 -13.80
C CYS A 268 -17.91 -2.34 -12.30
N HIS A 269 -19.15 -2.41 -11.80
CA HIS A 269 -19.36 -2.36 -10.34
C HIS A 269 -18.63 -3.52 -9.64
N LEU A 270 -18.68 -4.73 -10.21
CA LEU A 270 -18.01 -5.93 -9.71
C LEU A 270 -16.55 -5.98 -10.17
N PRO A 271 -15.57 -6.14 -9.25
CA PRO A 271 -14.16 -6.31 -9.58
C PRO A 271 -13.88 -7.46 -10.57
N LEU A 272 -12.88 -7.24 -11.42
CA LEU A 272 -12.44 -8.16 -12.48
C LEU A 272 -11.10 -8.85 -12.20
N ASP A 273 -10.48 -8.58 -11.04
CA ASP A 273 -9.20 -9.18 -10.65
C ASP A 273 -9.16 -9.49 -9.15
N SER A 274 -8.69 -10.69 -8.82
CA SER A 274 -8.58 -11.19 -7.44
C SER A 274 -7.42 -10.58 -6.66
N GLY A 275 -6.44 -9.96 -7.32
CA GLY A 275 -5.40 -9.17 -6.66
C GLY A 275 -5.90 -7.83 -6.14
N ALA A 276 -6.93 -7.26 -6.75
CA ALA A 276 -7.51 -5.97 -6.36
C ALA A 276 -8.74 -6.07 -5.44
N ALA A 277 -9.31 -7.26 -5.23
CA ALA A 277 -10.51 -7.46 -4.41
C ALA A 277 -10.54 -8.82 -3.70
N SER A 278 -11.42 -8.97 -2.71
CA SER A 278 -11.70 -10.30 -2.14
C SER A 278 -12.37 -11.21 -3.16
N ASP A 279 -12.01 -12.50 -3.16
CA ASP A 279 -12.66 -13.57 -3.95
C ASP A 279 -14.19 -13.56 -3.88
N LYS A 280 -14.78 -13.06 -2.77
CA LYS A 280 -16.24 -13.00 -2.58
C LYS A 280 -16.93 -11.93 -3.43
N GLY A 281 -16.21 -10.89 -3.85
CA GLY A 281 -16.77 -9.75 -4.57
C GLY A 281 -16.55 -9.78 -6.08
N LEU A 282 -15.89 -10.81 -6.61
CA LEU A 282 -15.56 -10.89 -8.03
C LEU A 282 -16.80 -11.14 -8.89
N LEU A 283 -16.76 -10.64 -10.14
CA LEU A 283 -17.69 -11.03 -11.18
C LEU A 283 -17.65 -12.56 -11.38
N TRP A 284 -18.81 -13.21 -11.54
CA TRP A 284 -18.90 -14.68 -11.64
C TRP A 284 -18.05 -15.25 -12.77
N ASN A 285 -18.11 -14.63 -13.96
CA ASN A 285 -17.30 -14.99 -15.13
C ASN A 285 -16.19 -13.96 -15.39
N TYR A 286 -15.57 -13.43 -14.34
CA TYR A 286 -14.45 -12.47 -14.48
C TYR A 286 -13.34 -13.04 -15.37
N ASP A 287 -13.08 -14.34 -15.30
CA ASP A 287 -12.09 -15.04 -16.11
C ASP A 287 -12.44 -15.02 -17.60
N GLU A 288 -13.70 -15.22 -17.97
CA GLU A 288 -14.15 -15.10 -19.37
C GLU A 288 -14.04 -13.66 -19.89
N VAL A 289 -14.47 -12.69 -19.08
CA VAL A 289 -14.38 -11.26 -19.39
C VAL A 289 -12.92 -10.84 -19.56
N MET A 290 -12.06 -11.23 -18.63
CA MET A 290 -10.63 -10.90 -18.70
C MET A 290 -9.93 -11.61 -19.85
N ASN A 291 -10.26 -12.88 -20.13
CA ASN A 291 -9.75 -13.58 -21.31
C ASN A 291 -10.10 -12.84 -22.61
N LEU A 292 -11.30 -12.27 -22.71
CA LEU A 292 -11.70 -11.42 -23.84
C LEU A 292 -10.89 -10.12 -23.88
N ILE A 293 -10.81 -9.41 -22.75
CA ILE A 293 -10.06 -8.15 -22.61
C ILE A 293 -8.58 -8.34 -22.98
N HIS A 294 -7.95 -9.43 -22.53
CA HIS A 294 -6.54 -9.76 -22.77
C HIS A 294 -6.20 -10.00 -24.25
N ARG A 295 -7.20 -10.20 -25.12
CA ARG A 295 -7.00 -10.23 -26.59
C ARG A 295 -6.67 -8.86 -27.17
N TYR A 296 -6.87 -7.78 -26.42
CA TYR A 296 -6.76 -6.41 -26.88
C TYR A 296 -5.79 -5.58 -26.05
N ASN A 297 -4.73 -5.05 -26.69
CA ASN A 297 -3.75 -4.18 -26.06
C ASN A 297 -4.27 -2.76 -25.73
N CYS A 298 -5.47 -2.41 -26.22
CA CYS A 298 -6.06 -1.09 -26.05
C CYS A 298 -6.59 -0.88 -24.62
N VAL A 299 -6.96 -1.93 -23.89
CA VAL A 299 -7.43 -1.83 -22.50
C VAL A 299 -6.26 -1.55 -21.58
N LYS A 300 -6.39 -0.52 -20.75
CA LYS A 300 -5.34 -0.02 -19.86
C LYS A 300 -5.69 -0.08 -18.39
N VAL A 301 -6.94 0.22 -18.05
CA VAL A 301 -7.40 0.29 -16.66
C VAL A 301 -8.80 -0.31 -16.57
N CYS A 302 -9.02 -1.13 -15.55
CA CYS A 302 -10.30 -1.62 -15.07
C CYS A 302 -10.60 -0.95 -13.72
N PHE A 303 -11.66 -0.15 -13.64
CA PHE A 303 -12.15 0.41 -12.38
C PHE A 303 -13.37 -0.36 -11.87
N ALA A 304 -13.46 -0.53 -10.56
CA ALA A 304 -14.61 -1.14 -9.92
C ALA A 304 -14.95 -0.57 -8.54
N GLY A 305 -16.13 -0.94 -8.02
CA GLY A 305 -16.60 -0.64 -6.67
C GLY A 305 -16.80 -1.93 -5.88
N HIS A 306 -17.93 -2.04 -5.17
CA HIS A 306 -18.46 -3.25 -4.53
C HIS A 306 -17.66 -3.79 -3.34
N TYR A 307 -16.35 -3.98 -3.48
CA TYR A 307 -15.45 -4.31 -2.39
C TYR A 307 -15.02 -3.04 -1.66
N HIS A 308 -15.83 -2.62 -0.69
CA HIS A 308 -15.76 -1.31 -0.01
C HIS A 308 -14.41 -0.94 0.61
N LYS A 309 -13.56 -1.92 0.91
CA LYS A 309 -12.20 -1.69 1.41
C LYS A 309 -11.30 -1.05 0.35
N GLY A 310 -11.64 -1.20 -0.92
CA GLY A 310 -10.80 -0.87 -2.06
C GLY A 310 -9.65 -1.85 -2.25
N GLY A 311 -8.92 -1.65 -3.33
CA GLY A 311 -7.72 -2.40 -3.66
C GLY A 311 -7.16 -2.01 -5.02
N TYR A 312 -5.95 -2.48 -5.31
CA TYR A 312 -5.23 -2.17 -6.52
C TYR A 312 -4.29 -3.32 -6.90
N SER A 313 -4.26 -3.68 -8.17
CA SER A 313 -3.32 -4.65 -8.73
C SER A 313 -3.00 -4.31 -10.19
N ILE A 314 -1.96 -4.94 -10.74
CA ILE A 314 -1.66 -4.93 -12.17
C ILE A 314 -1.64 -6.38 -12.61
N ASP A 315 -2.43 -6.72 -13.62
CA ASP A 315 -2.49 -8.10 -14.09
C ASP A 315 -1.30 -8.45 -14.99
N SER A 316 -1.25 -9.73 -15.36
CA SER A 316 -0.20 -10.32 -16.21
C SER A 316 -0.07 -9.67 -17.60
N HIS A 317 -1.06 -8.90 -18.05
CA HIS A 317 -1.08 -8.20 -19.33
C HIS A 317 -0.77 -6.69 -19.19
N GLY A 318 -0.45 -6.24 -17.97
CA GLY A 318 -0.16 -4.84 -17.67
C GLY A 318 -1.42 -3.97 -17.57
N ILE A 319 -2.59 -4.56 -17.37
CA ILE A 319 -3.84 -3.81 -17.13
C ILE A 319 -3.93 -3.53 -15.64
N HIS A 320 -4.17 -2.26 -15.31
CA HIS A 320 -4.38 -1.83 -13.94
C HIS A 320 -5.80 -2.16 -13.49
N HIS A 321 -5.96 -2.74 -12.31
CA HIS A 321 -7.26 -2.96 -11.68
C HIS A 321 -7.35 -2.12 -10.42
N ARG A 322 -8.27 -1.15 -10.39
CA ARG A 322 -8.46 -0.25 -9.24
C ARG A 322 -9.89 -0.34 -8.72
N VAL A 323 -10.01 -0.90 -7.53
CA VAL A 323 -11.27 -1.06 -6.80
C VAL A 323 -11.40 0.05 -5.78
N LEU A 324 -12.46 0.84 -5.87
CA LEU A 324 -12.63 2.10 -5.14
C LEU A 324 -13.21 1.88 -3.74
N GLU A 325 -12.73 2.66 -2.79
CA GLU A 325 -13.24 2.67 -1.42
C GLU A 325 -14.65 3.29 -1.36
N ALA A 326 -15.51 2.71 -0.51
CA ALA A 326 -16.91 3.10 -0.43
C ALA A 326 -17.14 4.39 0.35
N ALA A 327 -17.94 5.31 -0.20
CA ALA A 327 -18.42 6.48 0.52
C ALA A 327 -19.28 6.11 1.75
N LEU A 328 -20.01 4.98 1.70
CA LEU A 328 -20.83 4.50 2.82
C LEU A 328 -20.03 4.24 4.10
N GLU A 329 -18.80 3.76 4.00
CA GLU A 329 -18.02 3.35 5.17
C GLU A 329 -17.19 4.50 5.77
N CYS A 330 -17.35 5.72 5.26
CA CYS A 330 -16.67 6.90 5.78
C CYS A 330 -17.27 7.34 7.13
N PRO A 331 -16.50 7.34 8.24
CA PRO A 331 -16.97 7.97 9.46
C PRO A 331 -17.26 9.47 9.27
N PRO A 332 -18.14 10.07 10.09
CA PRO A 332 -18.36 11.51 10.09
C PRO A 332 -17.04 12.27 10.21
N GLY A 333 -16.79 13.17 9.25
CA GLY A 333 -15.55 13.95 9.17
C GLY A 333 -14.53 13.44 8.17
N THR A 334 -14.74 12.27 7.55
CA THR A 334 -13.91 11.78 6.45
C THR A 334 -14.73 11.58 5.16
N ASP A 335 -14.00 11.41 4.06
CA ASP A 335 -14.54 11.22 2.71
C ASP A 335 -13.95 9.99 1.97
N ALA A 336 -14.58 9.64 0.85
CA ALA A 336 -14.05 8.70 -0.13
C ALA A 336 -14.60 9.06 -1.51
N PHE A 337 -13.85 9.88 -2.25
CA PHE A 337 -14.06 10.21 -3.64
C PHE A 337 -12.72 10.65 -4.25
N GLY A 338 -12.65 10.74 -5.57
CA GLY A 338 -11.39 10.98 -6.27
C GLY A 338 -11.48 11.97 -7.40
N ASN A 339 -10.32 12.53 -7.74
CA ASN A 339 -10.06 13.38 -8.89
C ASN A 339 -9.06 12.65 -9.79
N ILE A 340 -9.41 12.42 -11.05
CA ILE A 340 -8.53 11.77 -12.02
C ILE A 340 -8.02 12.77 -13.05
N ASP A 341 -6.71 12.77 -13.27
CA ASP A 341 -6.04 13.41 -14.39
C ASP A 341 -5.55 12.34 -15.38
N VAL A 342 -5.97 12.44 -16.64
CA VAL A 342 -5.67 11.47 -17.71
C VAL A 342 -4.61 12.04 -18.66
N TYR A 343 -3.55 11.28 -18.90
CA TYR A 343 -2.44 11.64 -19.78
C TYR A 343 -2.34 10.67 -20.95
N ASP A 344 -1.39 10.87 -21.86
CA ASP A 344 -1.18 9.88 -22.92
C ASP A 344 -0.61 8.57 -22.36
N ASP A 345 0.25 8.64 -21.34
CA ASP A 345 1.03 7.51 -20.83
C ASP A 345 0.51 6.93 -19.51
N ARG A 346 -0.42 7.62 -18.83
CA ARG A 346 -0.96 7.20 -17.53
C ARG A 346 -2.34 7.76 -17.19
N ILE A 347 -2.97 7.19 -16.18
CA ILE A 347 -4.08 7.78 -15.42
C ILE A 347 -3.62 8.02 -13.99
N SER A 348 -3.82 9.23 -13.47
CA SER A 348 -3.44 9.61 -12.10
C SER A 348 -4.70 9.87 -11.27
N LEU A 349 -4.97 9.04 -10.28
CA LEU A 349 -6.04 9.20 -9.30
C LEU A 349 -5.50 9.88 -8.05
N VAL A 350 -6.07 11.03 -7.69
CA VAL A 350 -5.91 11.66 -6.38
C VAL A 350 -7.18 11.41 -5.59
N GLY A 351 -7.09 10.51 -4.62
CA GLY A 351 -8.20 10.16 -3.73
C GLY A 351 -8.20 11.00 -2.44
N THR A 352 -9.39 11.18 -1.87
CA THR A 352 -9.61 11.92 -0.62
C THR A 352 -9.82 10.96 0.56
N ASP A 353 -9.12 11.22 1.67
CA ASP A 353 -9.15 10.48 2.94
C ASP A 353 -9.05 8.95 2.78
N ARG A 354 -10.17 8.23 2.84
CA ARG A 354 -10.18 6.77 2.73
C ARG A 354 -9.85 6.30 1.32
N MET A 355 -10.08 7.13 0.30
CA MET A 355 -9.76 6.75 -1.07
C MET A 355 -8.27 6.95 -1.35
N GLY A 356 -7.55 5.86 -1.57
CA GLY A 356 -6.13 5.90 -1.90
C GLY A 356 -5.85 6.55 -3.26
N SER A 357 -4.82 7.39 -3.32
CA SER A 357 -4.29 7.90 -4.60
C SER A 357 -3.54 6.81 -5.35
N THR A 358 -3.58 6.80 -6.67
CA THR A 358 -2.98 5.74 -7.51
C THR A 358 -2.56 6.28 -8.87
N ASP A 359 -1.28 6.11 -9.23
CA ASP A 359 -0.76 6.40 -10.57
C ASP A 359 -0.67 5.11 -11.40
N MET A 360 -1.37 5.08 -12.55
CA MET A 360 -1.55 3.92 -13.41
C MET A 360 -0.90 4.17 -14.79
N HIS A 361 0.36 3.78 -14.94
CA HIS A 361 1.15 3.96 -16.17
C HIS A 361 0.98 2.80 -17.16
N PHE A 362 0.46 3.08 -18.35
CA PHE A 362 0.05 2.06 -19.35
C PHE A 362 1.18 1.25 -19.95
N ASN A 363 2.39 1.77 -19.84
CA ASN A 363 3.61 1.06 -20.14
C ASN A 363 4.44 1.14 -18.86
N PRO A 364 4.68 0.02 -18.15
CA PRO A 364 5.90 -0.06 -17.37
C PRO A 364 7.05 0.24 -18.34
N PRO A 365 8.09 1.00 -17.98
CA PRO A 365 9.15 1.37 -18.92
C PRO A 365 9.81 0.11 -19.49
N LYS A 366 9.34 -0.32 -20.67
CA LYS A 366 9.98 -1.37 -21.47
C LYS A 366 11.20 -0.72 -22.12
N ARG A 367 12.36 -1.34 -21.88
CA ARG A 367 13.64 -1.01 -22.51
C ARG A 367 13.47 -0.96 -24.02
N ASP A 368 13.61 0.21 -24.62
CA ASP A 368 13.87 0.31 -26.05
C ASP A 368 15.33 -0.10 -26.31
N ILE A 369 15.50 -1.33 -26.79
CA ILE A 369 16.63 -1.65 -27.65
C ILE A 369 16.30 -1.04 -29.01
N MET A 370 16.69 0.21 -29.23
CA MET A 370 16.99 0.71 -30.57
C MET A 370 18.42 1.23 -30.57
N VAL A 371 19.25 0.59 -31.38
CA VAL A 371 20.43 1.23 -31.92
C VAL A 371 19.94 2.47 -32.68
N SER A 372 20.11 3.65 -32.10
CA SER A 372 20.34 4.84 -32.90
C SER A 372 21.63 5.47 -32.39
N SER A 373 22.55 5.68 -33.31
CA SER A 373 23.72 6.53 -33.11
C SER A 373 23.29 7.81 -32.39
N ASN A 374 23.87 8.03 -31.20
CA ASN A 374 23.66 9.12 -30.23
C ASN A 374 22.93 8.65 -28.98
N GLY A 375 23.74 8.27 -27.98
CA GLY A 375 23.26 7.79 -26.69
C GLY A 375 22.76 8.90 -25.76
N GLU A 376 21.80 8.51 -24.92
CA GLU A 376 21.61 8.99 -23.56
C GLU A 376 20.96 7.87 -22.72
N ALA A 377 21.42 7.74 -21.48
CA ALA A 377 21.50 6.51 -20.69
C ALA A 377 20.25 6.16 -19.87
N THR A 378 19.93 4.87 -19.78
CA THR A 378 19.12 4.30 -18.68
C THR A 378 19.96 4.26 -17.40
N THR A 379 19.54 4.94 -16.32
CA THR A 379 20.32 4.94 -15.07
C THR A 379 20.17 3.61 -14.32
N GLN A 380 21.24 2.82 -14.32
CA GLN A 380 21.40 1.66 -13.42
C GLN A 380 21.29 2.09 -11.95
N PRO A 381 20.82 1.21 -11.03
CA PRO A 381 20.97 1.48 -9.60
C PRO A 381 22.45 1.68 -9.28
N LEU A 382 22.74 2.63 -8.40
CA LEU A 382 24.09 2.88 -7.87
C LEU A 382 24.63 1.62 -7.17
N PHE A 383 23.74 0.91 -6.48
CA PHE A 383 23.97 -0.41 -5.90
C PHE A 383 22.61 -0.99 -5.47
N SER A 384 22.59 -2.30 -5.22
CA SER A 384 21.46 -3.01 -4.64
C SER A 384 21.89 -3.73 -3.37
N PHE A 385 20.97 -4.01 -2.44
CA PHE A 385 21.26 -4.84 -1.27
C PHE A 385 20.07 -5.68 -0.84
N GLY A 386 20.30 -6.92 -0.39
CA GLY A 386 19.24 -7.79 0.14
C GLY A 386 18.88 -7.44 1.58
N LEU A 387 17.67 -7.77 2.02
CA LEU A 387 17.27 -7.61 3.41
C LEU A 387 16.25 -8.63 3.89
N ILE A 388 16.30 -8.93 5.18
CA ILE A 388 15.36 -9.79 5.89
C ILE A 388 15.28 -9.34 7.35
N SER A 389 14.13 -9.56 8.00
CA SER A 389 13.92 -9.25 9.42
C SER A 389 13.34 -10.44 10.18
N ASP A 390 13.66 -10.51 11.48
CA ASP A 390 13.01 -11.38 12.46
C ASP A 390 12.94 -12.85 12.00
N VAL A 391 14.11 -13.41 11.62
CA VAL A 391 14.23 -14.84 11.30
C VAL A 391 13.80 -15.67 12.50
N GLN A 392 14.23 -15.32 13.70
CA GLN A 392 13.87 -15.94 14.97
C GLN A 392 13.86 -17.48 14.89
N TYR A 393 14.92 -18.06 14.33
CA TYR A 393 15.02 -19.51 14.21
C TYR A 393 15.08 -20.19 15.58
N ALA A 394 14.41 -21.32 15.73
CA ALA A 394 14.63 -22.26 16.83
C ALA A 394 14.23 -23.68 16.40
N ASP A 395 14.97 -24.70 16.85
CA ASP A 395 14.64 -26.10 16.55
C ASP A 395 13.56 -26.65 17.50
N ILE A 396 12.41 -25.98 17.50
CA ILE A 396 11.24 -26.34 18.31
C ILE A 396 10.00 -26.42 17.41
N PRO A 397 8.93 -27.10 17.84
CA PRO A 397 7.65 -27.08 17.13
C PRO A 397 7.10 -25.66 16.96
N ASP A 398 6.32 -25.45 15.91
CA ASP A 398 5.63 -24.16 15.67
C ASP A 398 4.81 -23.75 16.89
N GLY A 399 4.79 -22.43 17.13
CA GLY A 399 4.19 -21.83 18.30
C GLY A 399 3.25 -20.70 17.95
N ARG A 400 2.96 -19.89 18.96
CA ARG A 400 2.17 -18.67 18.82
C ARG A 400 2.76 -17.56 19.67
N SER A 401 2.60 -16.32 19.22
CA SER A 401 2.83 -15.14 20.04
C SER A 401 1.82 -15.08 21.20
N PHE A 402 2.05 -14.17 22.14
CA PHE A 402 1.11 -13.90 23.25
C PHE A 402 -0.30 -13.52 22.74
N LEU A 403 -0.38 -12.85 21.59
CA LEU A 403 -1.64 -12.47 20.92
C LEU A 403 -2.22 -13.59 20.04
N GLY A 404 -1.61 -14.78 20.04
CA GLY A 404 -2.08 -15.94 19.29
C GLY A 404 -1.62 -16.00 17.83
N VAL A 405 -0.73 -15.12 17.39
CA VAL A 405 -0.20 -15.10 16.00
C VAL A 405 0.72 -16.30 15.79
N PRO A 406 0.52 -17.14 14.76
CA PRO A 406 1.40 -18.29 14.49
C PRO A 406 2.87 -17.92 14.29
N ARG A 407 3.78 -18.74 14.83
CA ARG A 407 5.24 -18.59 14.72
C ARG A 407 5.86 -19.89 14.20
N TYR A 408 6.55 -19.82 13.07
CA TYR A 408 7.07 -20.98 12.33
C TYR A 408 8.60 -21.10 12.46
N TYR A 409 9.07 -21.46 13.67
CA TYR A 409 10.49 -21.35 14.06
C TYR A 409 11.48 -22.12 13.19
N ARG A 410 11.11 -23.30 12.68
CA ARG A 410 11.97 -24.05 11.76
C ARG A 410 11.86 -23.54 10.33
N HIS A 411 10.65 -23.12 9.94
CA HIS A 411 10.38 -22.65 8.59
C HIS A 411 11.13 -21.35 8.29
N SER A 412 11.31 -20.48 9.28
CA SER A 412 11.99 -19.20 9.08
C SER A 412 13.44 -19.32 8.62
N LEU A 413 14.15 -20.40 9.00
CA LEU A 413 15.46 -20.70 8.43
C LEU A 413 15.37 -21.08 6.94
N LEU A 414 14.29 -21.75 6.53
CA LEU A 414 14.05 -22.05 5.12
C LEU A 414 13.74 -20.77 4.31
N VAL A 415 13.08 -19.78 4.93
CA VAL A 415 12.88 -18.45 4.33
C VAL A 415 14.23 -17.77 4.10
N LEU A 416 15.12 -17.77 5.10
CA LEU A 416 16.49 -17.24 4.94
C LEU A 416 17.28 -17.97 3.84
N GLN A 417 17.20 -19.29 3.78
CA GLN A 417 17.84 -20.10 2.73
C GLN A 417 17.41 -19.68 1.33
N ARG A 418 16.10 -19.48 1.13
CA ARG A 418 15.55 -18.99 -0.14
C ARG A 418 16.03 -17.57 -0.44
N ALA A 419 16.05 -16.69 0.56
CA ALA A 419 16.55 -15.33 0.42
C ALA A 419 18.01 -15.31 -0.05
N VAL A 420 18.90 -16.06 0.62
CA VAL A 420 20.32 -16.14 0.26
C VAL A 420 20.51 -16.75 -1.14
N GLN A 421 19.75 -17.80 -1.47
CA GLN A 421 19.78 -18.40 -2.80
C GLN A 421 19.40 -17.39 -3.89
N GLU A 422 18.36 -16.59 -3.65
CA GLU A 422 17.88 -15.59 -4.59
C GLU A 422 18.83 -14.41 -4.73
N TRP A 423 19.33 -13.86 -3.62
CA TRP A 423 20.30 -12.77 -3.68
C TRP A 423 21.57 -13.16 -4.45
N ASN A 424 22.00 -14.40 -4.27
CA ASN A 424 23.11 -14.99 -5.02
C ASN A 424 22.78 -15.26 -6.49
N SER A 425 21.55 -15.64 -6.83
CA SER A 425 21.16 -15.91 -8.22
C SER A 425 21.02 -14.64 -9.05
N LEU A 426 20.59 -13.54 -8.43
CA LEU A 426 20.46 -12.24 -9.08
C LEU A 426 21.81 -11.54 -9.32
N GLU A 427 22.87 -11.94 -8.62
CA GLU A 427 24.26 -11.45 -8.75
C GLU A 427 24.43 -9.90 -8.78
N LYS A 428 23.44 -9.15 -8.27
CA LYS A 428 23.44 -7.67 -8.27
C LYS A 428 23.65 -7.04 -6.88
N HIS A 429 23.46 -7.82 -5.82
CA HIS A 429 23.48 -7.32 -4.45
C HIS A 429 24.91 -7.06 -3.98
N LYS A 430 25.19 -5.82 -3.57
CA LYS A 430 26.50 -5.41 -3.07
C LYS A 430 26.73 -5.88 -1.63
N PHE A 431 25.68 -6.04 -0.86
CA PHE A 431 25.66 -6.56 0.50
C PHE A 431 24.24 -7.01 0.86
N VAL A 432 24.06 -7.60 2.03
CA VAL A 432 22.73 -7.87 2.62
C VAL A 432 22.66 -7.41 4.07
N ILE A 433 21.47 -7.06 4.57
CA ILE A 433 21.25 -6.65 5.96
C ILE A 433 20.25 -7.59 6.65
N ASN A 434 20.65 -8.11 7.81
CA ASN A 434 19.75 -8.78 8.76
C ASN A 434 19.24 -7.77 9.79
N PHE A 435 17.93 -7.55 9.86
CA PHE A 435 17.29 -6.54 10.73
C PHE A 435 17.10 -6.97 12.19
N GLY A 436 17.83 -7.99 12.65
CA GLY A 436 17.87 -8.42 14.04
C GLY A 436 17.03 -9.66 14.28
N ASP A 437 16.92 -10.03 15.57
CA ASP A 437 16.14 -11.18 16.01
C ASP A 437 16.44 -12.47 15.25
N THR A 438 17.72 -12.85 15.22
CA THR A 438 18.27 -14.00 14.49
C THR A 438 17.73 -15.35 15.00
N VAL A 439 17.58 -15.52 16.31
CA VAL A 439 17.17 -16.76 16.99
C VAL A 439 16.14 -16.44 18.05
N ASP A 440 15.07 -17.22 18.12
CA ASP A 440 13.96 -16.94 19.04
C ASP A 440 14.33 -17.12 20.52
N GLY A 441 13.71 -16.34 21.41
CA GLY A 441 13.90 -16.41 22.85
C GLY A 441 13.52 -17.76 23.47
N PHE A 442 12.63 -18.53 22.84
CA PHE A 442 12.26 -19.90 23.23
C PHE A 442 13.27 -20.97 22.80
N CYS A 443 14.32 -20.62 22.05
CA CYS A 443 15.43 -21.53 21.80
C CYS A 443 16.02 -22.03 23.14
N PRO A 444 16.17 -23.36 23.33
CA PRO A 444 16.83 -23.89 24.53
C PRO A 444 18.20 -23.25 24.73
N LYS A 445 18.48 -22.78 25.95
CA LYS A 445 19.66 -21.92 26.21
C LYS A 445 20.99 -22.62 26.00
N ASP A 446 21.03 -23.94 26.17
CA ASP A 446 22.16 -24.80 25.83
C ASP A 446 22.38 -24.93 24.31
N GLN A 447 21.36 -24.65 23.50
CA GLN A 447 21.39 -24.70 22.03
C GLN A 447 21.54 -23.34 21.36
N SER A 448 21.31 -22.22 22.07
CA SER A 448 21.35 -20.86 21.53
C SER A 448 22.60 -20.54 20.70
N LEU A 449 23.78 -20.97 21.18
CA LEU A 449 25.04 -20.76 20.43
C LEU A 449 25.04 -21.51 19.10
N GLY A 450 24.58 -22.76 19.08
CA GLY A 450 24.48 -23.57 17.87
C GLY A 450 23.43 -23.03 16.91
N ALA A 451 22.28 -22.60 17.42
CA ALA A 451 21.22 -21.99 16.62
C ALA A 451 21.68 -20.68 15.95
N ILE A 452 22.36 -19.80 16.69
CA ILE A 452 22.89 -18.54 16.13
C ILE A 452 23.93 -18.84 15.06
N LYS A 453 24.86 -19.76 15.33
CA LYS A 453 25.84 -20.20 14.32
C LYS A 453 25.16 -20.73 13.06
N LYS A 454 24.13 -21.56 13.21
CA LYS A 454 23.39 -22.11 12.07
C LYS A 454 22.78 -21.02 11.17
N VAL A 455 22.20 -19.98 11.77
CA VAL A 455 21.63 -18.86 11.00
C VAL A 455 22.73 -17.99 10.38
N VAL A 456 23.80 -17.72 11.13
CA VAL A 456 24.96 -16.97 10.62
C VAL A 456 25.64 -17.71 9.47
N ASP A 457 25.85 -19.02 9.59
CA ASP A 457 26.44 -19.86 8.54
C ASP A 457 25.62 -19.81 7.25
N GLU A 458 24.29 -19.69 7.35
CA GLU A 458 23.43 -19.48 6.18
C GLU A 458 23.64 -18.11 5.54
N PHE A 459 23.75 -17.04 6.34
CA PHE A 459 24.12 -15.72 5.82
C PHE A 459 25.50 -15.73 5.15
N GLU A 460 26.47 -16.48 5.68
CA GLU A 460 27.82 -16.62 5.09
C GLU A 460 27.82 -17.33 3.73
N MET A 461 26.71 -17.97 3.33
CA MET A 461 26.54 -18.49 1.97
C MET A 461 26.28 -17.38 0.94
N PHE A 462 25.94 -16.16 1.38
CA PHE A 462 25.84 -15.00 0.48
C PHE A 462 27.22 -14.57 -0.03
N ARG A 463 27.35 -14.34 -1.34
CA ARG A 463 28.62 -13.97 -2.00
C ARG A 463 28.95 -12.48 -1.85
N GLY A 464 28.92 -11.97 -0.63
CA GLY A 464 29.24 -10.57 -0.34
C GLY A 464 29.18 -10.25 1.16
N PRO A 465 29.37 -8.97 1.54
CA PRO A 465 29.26 -8.52 2.91
C PRO A 465 27.84 -8.74 3.47
N VAL A 466 27.78 -9.19 4.72
CA VAL A 466 26.55 -9.28 5.51
C VAL A 466 26.66 -8.31 6.67
N TYR A 467 25.67 -7.44 6.82
CA TYR A 467 25.55 -6.53 7.95
C TYR A 467 24.43 -7.01 8.86
N HIS A 468 24.73 -7.07 10.16
CA HIS A 468 23.77 -7.51 11.16
C HIS A 468 23.48 -6.37 12.13
N MET A 469 22.25 -6.35 12.64
CA MET A 469 21.90 -5.68 13.88
C MET A 469 21.45 -6.69 14.92
N ILE A 470 21.41 -6.25 16.17
CA ILE A 470 20.90 -7.05 17.28
C ILE A 470 19.44 -6.66 17.56
N GLY A 471 18.63 -7.68 17.86
CA GLY A 471 17.29 -7.50 18.41
C GLY A 471 17.19 -8.06 19.82
N ASN A 472 16.02 -7.92 20.46
CA ASN A 472 15.78 -8.43 21.81
C ASN A 472 15.93 -9.94 21.90
N HIS A 473 15.46 -10.71 20.90
CA HIS A 473 15.59 -12.16 20.92
C HIS A 473 17.05 -12.61 20.78
N CYS A 474 17.91 -11.84 20.10
CA CYS A 474 19.35 -12.11 20.12
C CYS A 474 19.92 -12.03 21.55
N LEU A 475 19.50 -11.02 22.31
CA LEU A 475 19.96 -10.75 23.67
C LEU A 475 19.35 -11.66 24.73
N TYR A 476 18.18 -12.26 24.46
CA TYR A 476 17.63 -13.35 25.28
C TYR A 476 18.47 -14.62 25.20
N ASN A 477 19.28 -14.76 24.16
CA ASN A 477 19.99 -16.00 23.83
C ASN A 477 21.48 -15.95 24.18
N LEU A 478 22.19 -14.89 23.78
CA LEU A 478 23.61 -14.74 24.07
C LEU A 478 23.94 -13.35 24.62
N PRO A 479 24.91 -13.26 25.55
CA PRO A 479 25.43 -11.97 25.96
C PRO A 479 26.17 -11.29 24.80
N ARG A 480 26.21 -9.95 24.81
CA ARG A 480 26.89 -9.12 23.80
C ARG A 480 28.31 -9.61 23.49
N SER A 481 29.09 -9.96 24.52
CA SER A 481 30.48 -10.45 24.38
C SER A 481 30.64 -11.73 23.55
N LYS A 482 29.58 -12.55 23.42
CA LYS A 482 29.57 -13.73 22.55
C LYS A 482 28.85 -13.47 21.23
N LEU A 483 27.79 -12.68 21.25
CA LEU A 483 26.94 -12.42 20.10
C LEU A 483 27.64 -11.56 19.03
N LEU A 484 28.24 -10.43 19.43
CA LEU A 484 28.80 -9.46 18.48
C LEU A 484 29.94 -10.04 17.63
N PRO A 485 30.88 -10.84 18.19
CA PRO A 485 31.88 -11.52 17.38
C PRO A 485 31.29 -12.50 16.36
N LEU A 486 30.22 -13.21 16.70
CA LEU A 486 29.55 -14.15 15.77
C LEU A 486 28.89 -13.39 14.61
N LEU A 487 28.32 -12.22 14.89
CA LEU A 487 27.72 -11.34 13.88
C LEU A 487 28.75 -10.46 13.16
N LYS A 488 30.04 -10.63 13.45
CA LYS A 488 31.15 -9.82 12.91
C LYS A 488 30.95 -8.31 13.10
N ILE A 489 30.22 -7.90 14.14
CA ILE A 489 30.03 -6.50 14.52
C ILE A 489 31.29 -6.08 15.28
N GLN A 490 32.10 -5.22 14.67
CA GLN A 490 33.36 -4.75 15.26
C GLN A 490 33.08 -3.59 16.21
N THR A 491 33.48 -3.74 17.48
CA THR A 491 33.18 -2.76 18.54
C THR A 491 34.39 -2.65 19.47
N LEU A 492 34.63 -1.46 20.02
CA LEU A 492 35.71 -1.22 20.99
C LEU A 492 35.25 -1.43 22.45
N ASP A 493 33.95 -1.37 22.70
CA ASP A 493 33.33 -1.26 24.03
C ASP A 493 32.06 -2.13 24.20
N GLY A 494 31.74 -3.00 23.24
CA GLY A 494 30.54 -3.84 23.26
C GLY A 494 29.27 -3.15 22.74
N SER A 495 29.38 -1.94 22.21
CA SER A 495 28.29 -1.20 21.56
C SER A 495 28.04 -1.71 20.15
N ALA A 496 26.79 -2.00 19.76
CA ALA A 496 26.48 -2.65 18.48
C ALA A 496 26.14 -1.69 17.33
N TYR A 497 26.36 -0.39 17.51
CA TYR A 497 26.09 0.63 16.50
C TYR A 497 27.33 0.93 15.67
N TYR A 498 27.12 1.19 14.38
CA TYR A 498 28.19 1.49 13.43
C TYR A 498 27.62 2.16 12.17
N ASP A 499 28.49 2.76 11.36
CA ASP A 499 28.12 3.27 10.05
C ASP A 499 29.05 2.72 8.95
N PHE A 500 28.56 2.68 7.72
CA PHE A 500 29.36 2.31 6.55
C PHE A 500 28.85 3.00 5.29
N SER A 501 29.71 3.08 4.28
CA SER A 501 29.41 3.73 3.00
C SER A 501 29.59 2.72 1.88
N PRO A 502 28.50 2.12 1.33
CA PRO A 502 28.64 1.17 0.22
C PRO A 502 29.08 1.86 -1.07
N VAL A 503 28.75 3.14 -1.22
CA VAL A 503 29.21 4.02 -2.30
C VAL A 503 29.39 5.44 -1.75
N PRO A 504 30.27 6.28 -2.32
CA PRO A 504 30.56 7.61 -1.77
C PRO A 504 29.35 8.50 -1.50
N LYS A 505 28.26 8.33 -2.26
CA LYS A 505 27.02 9.12 -2.16
C LYS A 505 26.07 8.67 -1.04
N TYR A 506 26.26 7.49 -0.47
CA TYR A 506 25.36 6.93 0.55
C TYR A 506 26.12 6.55 1.82
N ARG A 507 25.45 6.71 2.95
CA ARG A 507 25.90 6.21 4.25
C ARG A 507 24.75 5.45 4.91
N PHE A 508 25.05 4.29 5.44
CA PHE A 508 24.15 3.49 6.26
C PHE A 508 24.57 3.66 7.71
N VAL A 509 23.61 3.93 8.57
CA VAL A 509 23.79 4.09 10.01
C VAL A 509 22.99 2.98 10.68
N VAL A 510 23.67 2.07 11.37
CA VAL A 510 23.03 0.99 12.12
C VAL A 510 23.03 1.38 13.59
N LEU A 511 21.84 1.55 14.15
CA LEU A 511 21.61 1.90 15.54
C LEU A 511 21.47 0.65 16.40
N ASP A 512 22.02 0.70 17.61
CA ASP A 512 21.81 -0.26 18.68
C ASP A 512 20.63 0.21 19.54
N GLY A 513 19.42 -0.20 19.16
CA GLY A 513 18.18 0.10 19.90
C GLY A 513 18.12 -0.49 21.31
N TYR A 514 19.10 -1.32 21.68
CA TYR A 514 19.21 -1.98 22.98
C TYR A 514 20.41 -1.49 23.79
N ASP A 515 20.96 -0.34 23.41
CA ASP A 515 22.07 0.32 24.10
C ASP A 515 21.71 0.59 25.57
N ILE A 516 20.60 1.29 25.82
CA ILE A 516 19.95 1.36 27.13
C ILE A 516 18.78 0.37 27.14
N SER A 517 19.00 -0.82 27.69
CA SER A 517 17.93 -1.82 27.82
C SER A 517 18.13 -2.70 29.06
N ALA A 518 17.06 -3.34 29.51
CA ALA A 518 17.09 -4.26 30.65
C ALA A 518 17.67 -5.64 30.29
N ILE A 519 18.11 -5.83 29.04
CA ILE A 519 18.56 -7.09 28.47
C ILE A 519 19.91 -6.92 27.76
N GLY A 520 20.67 -8.00 27.61
CA GLY A 520 21.93 -8.03 26.85
C GLY A 520 23.19 -7.56 27.60
N TRP A 521 23.09 -6.55 28.47
CA TRP A 521 24.17 -6.12 29.35
C TRP A 521 24.17 -6.88 30.69
N PRO A 522 25.31 -6.97 31.41
CA PRO A 522 25.35 -7.47 32.79
C PRO A 522 24.38 -6.73 33.72
N GLN A 523 23.90 -7.40 34.78
CA GLN A 523 22.89 -6.84 35.68
C GLN A 523 23.35 -5.57 36.42
N ASP A 524 24.65 -5.49 36.72
CA ASP A 524 25.31 -4.37 37.40
C ASP A 524 25.86 -3.30 36.43
N HIS A 525 25.67 -3.49 35.12
CA HIS A 525 26.13 -2.55 34.12
C HIS A 525 25.34 -1.23 34.20
N PRO A 526 26.01 -0.05 34.06
CA PRO A 526 25.33 1.25 34.15
C PRO A 526 24.11 1.38 33.23
N LYS A 527 24.23 0.88 31.98
CA LYS A 527 23.12 0.91 30.99
C LYS A 527 21.92 0.04 31.41
N THR A 528 22.15 -1.10 32.07
CA THR A 528 21.08 -1.94 32.64
C THR A 528 20.41 -1.24 33.80
N LEU A 529 21.19 -0.65 34.71
CA LEU A 529 20.67 0.05 35.88
C LEU A 529 19.81 1.26 35.49
N GLU A 530 20.23 1.99 34.46
CA GLU A 530 19.47 3.09 33.85
C GLU A 530 18.17 2.58 33.22
N ALA A 531 18.22 1.53 32.39
CA ALA A 531 17.03 0.95 31.78
C ALA A 531 16.01 0.44 32.80
N LEU A 532 16.49 -0.23 33.86
CA LEU A 532 15.63 -0.69 34.96
C LEU A 532 15.02 0.49 35.73
N LYS A 533 15.72 1.62 35.85
CA LYS A 533 15.16 2.84 36.43
C LYS A 533 14.02 3.39 35.55
N ILE A 534 14.26 3.54 34.25
CA ILE A 534 13.24 3.99 33.29
C ILE A 534 12.00 3.08 33.35
N LEU A 535 12.17 1.76 33.28
CA LEU A 535 11.05 0.81 33.35
C LEU A 535 10.29 0.87 34.67
N ARG A 536 10.96 1.08 35.81
CA ARG A 536 10.28 1.26 37.10
C ARG A 536 9.45 2.54 37.14
N GLU A 537 9.94 3.61 36.53
CA GLU A 537 9.26 4.90 36.49
C GLU A 537 8.09 4.93 35.49
N LYS A 538 8.26 4.27 34.33
CA LYS A 538 7.33 4.36 33.20
C LYS A 538 6.33 3.21 33.11
N ASN A 539 6.73 2.00 33.50
CA ASN A 539 5.87 0.81 33.42
C ASN A 539 5.42 0.38 34.83
N PRO A 540 4.14 0.56 35.19
CA PRO A 540 3.67 0.24 36.54
C PRO A 540 3.46 -1.25 36.79
N ASN A 541 3.52 -2.10 35.75
CA ASN A 541 3.22 -3.53 35.88
C ASN A 541 4.36 -4.30 36.56
N GLU A 542 4.04 -5.40 37.21
CA GLU A 542 5.05 -6.33 37.75
C GLU A 542 5.81 -7.01 36.60
N ASP A 543 5.08 -7.59 35.65
CA ASP A 543 5.65 -8.04 34.39
C ASP A 543 5.93 -6.84 33.49
N LYS A 544 7.21 -6.48 33.38
CA LYS A 544 7.66 -5.34 32.58
C LYS A 544 7.53 -5.59 31.07
N ASN A 545 7.23 -6.80 30.60
CA ASN A 545 6.86 -7.03 29.20
C ASN A 545 5.39 -6.66 28.93
N SER A 546 4.57 -6.52 29.97
CA SER A 546 3.16 -6.21 29.81
C SER A 546 2.95 -4.72 29.52
N PRO A 547 2.26 -4.36 28.42
CA PRO A 547 1.80 -3.00 28.17
C PRO A 547 0.44 -2.71 28.82
N THR A 548 -0.10 -3.65 29.62
CA THR A 548 -1.39 -3.49 30.31
C THR A 548 -1.32 -2.23 31.19
N ASN A 549 -2.33 -1.37 31.22
CA ASN A 549 -2.32 -0.07 31.93
C ASN A 549 -1.44 1.06 31.35
N LEU A 550 -0.63 0.80 30.31
CA LEU A 550 0.01 1.85 29.54
C LEU A 550 -0.93 2.35 28.43
N LYS A 551 -0.90 3.65 28.15
CA LYS A 551 -1.79 4.30 27.18
C LYS A 551 -1.01 5.07 26.13
N GLY A 552 -1.48 5.02 24.89
CA GLY A 552 -0.86 5.69 23.76
C GLY A 552 0.62 5.30 23.62
N LEU A 553 1.43 6.27 23.22
CA LEU A 553 2.87 6.08 23.02
C LEU A 553 3.62 5.56 24.26
N GLU A 554 3.12 5.74 25.49
CA GLU A 554 3.79 5.18 26.68
C GLU A 554 3.78 3.65 26.69
N ARG A 555 2.95 3.00 25.87
CA ARG A 555 2.93 1.54 25.68
C ARG A 555 4.26 0.98 25.18
N ARG A 556 5.14 1.82 24.63
CA ARG A 556 6.51 1.47 24.22
C ARG A 556 7.43 1.11 25.39
N PHE A 557 7.13 1.54 26.61
CA PHE A 557 7.95 1.28 27.79
C PHE A 557 7.78 -0.14 28.34
N VAL A 558 8.15 -1.12 27.53
CA VAL A 558 8.13 -2.55 27.86
C VAL A 558 9.54 -3.13 27.79
N MET A 559 9.80 -4.17 28.57
CA MET A 559 11.14 -4.76 28.79
C MET A 559 11.74 -5.37 27.52
N PHE A 560 10.90 -5.74 26.55
CA PHE A 560 11.35 -6.24 25.25
C PHE A 560 11.79 -5.14 24.28
N ASN A 561 11.76 -3.85 24.68
CA ASN A 561 12.30 -2.72 23.93
C ASN A 561 13.53 -2.12 24.63
N GLY A 562 14.06 -1.01 24.11
CA GLY A 562 15.18 -0.26 24.67
C GLY A 562 15.22 1.19 24.20
N ALA A 563 16.31 1.87 24.52
CA ALA A 563 16.62 3.25 24.16
C ALA A 563 18.05 3.36 23.58
N ILE A 564 18.27 4.45 22.83
CA ILE A 564 19.59 4.89 22.38
C ILE A 564 20.23 5.71 23.51
N GLY A 565 21.43 5.33 23.96
CA GLY A 565 22.15 6.03 25.01
C GLY A 565 22.76 7.35 24.53
N LYS A 566 23.11 8.22 25.49
CA LYS A 566 23.66 9.55 25.21
C LYS A 566 24.90 9.52 24.30
N GLU A 567 25.81 8.57 24.54
CA GLU A 567 27.03 8.40 23.75
C GLU A 567 26.70 8.09 22.28
N GLN A 568 25.69 7.26 22.06
CA GLN A 568 25.23 6.90 20.72
C GLN A 568 24.45 8.05 20.05
N ILE A 569 23.69 8.85 20.79
CA ILE A 569 23.07 10.10 20.29
C ILE A 569 24.15 11.09 19.82
N GLU A 570 25.19 11.32 20.63
CA GLU A 570 26.31 12.20 20.28
C GLU A 570 27.09 11.68 19.07
N TRP A 571 27.31 10.37 19.00
CA TRP A 571 27.91 9.72 17.84
C TRP A 571 27.05 9.89 16.58
N LEU A 572 25.74 9.64 16.67
CA LEU A 572 24.80 9.79 15.56
C LEU A 572 24.80 11.22 15.03
N ASP A 573 24.79 12.21 15.92
CA ASP A 573 24.90 13.62 15.55
C ASP A 573 26.18 13.91 14.74
N GLY A 574 27.32 13.38 15.20
CA GLY A 574 28.59 13.48 14.50
C GLY A 574 28.57 12.84 13.10
N VAL A 575 27.99 11.65 12.98
CA VAL A 575 27.87 10.92 11.70
C VAL A 575 26.97 11.67 10.71
N LEU A 576 25.82 12.19 11.16
CA LEU A 576 24.90 12.95 10.31
C LEU A 576 25.49 14.30 9.88
N LEU A 577 26.24 14.96 10.77
CA LEU A 577 26.98 16.18 10.45
C LEU A 577 28.06 15.91 9.38
N GLU A 578 28.81 14.82 9.51
CA GLU A 578 29.82 14.42 8.54
C GLU A 578 29.19 14.06 7.19
N ALA A 579 28.13 13.25 7.19
CA ALA A 579 27.38 12.89 5.99
C ALA A 579 26.84 14.14 5.26
N THR A 580 26.37 15.14 6.02
CA THR A 580 25.92 16.43 5.47
C THR A 580 27.07 17.18 4.79
N LYS A 581 28.25 17.28 5.43
CA LYS A 581 29.45 17.90 4.84
C LYS A 581 29.88 17.20 3.56
N LEU A 582 29.77 15.87 3.53
CA LEU A 582 30.10 15.03 2.38
C LEU A 582 28.98 14.92 1.34
N LYS A 583 27.84 15.59 1.56
CA LYS A 583 26.64 15.54 0.69
C LYS A 583 26.14 14.12 0.44
N GLN A 584 26.24 13.26 1.44
CA GLN A 584 25.74 11.90 1.41
C GLN A 584 24.24 11.87 1.71
N LYS A 585 23.56 10.85 1.20
CA LYS A 585 22.23 10.46 1.67
C LYS A 585 22.36 9.36 2.71
N VAL A 586 21.59 9.48 3.79
CA VAL A 586 21.68 8.58 4.92
C VAL A 586 20.45 7.67 4.98
N VAL A 587 20.73 6.37 5.12
CA VAL A 587 19.77 5.32 5.48
C VAL A 587 20.02 4.96 6.94
N VAL A 588 19.04 5.17 7.80
CA VAL A 588 19.11 4.78 9.21
C VAL A 588 18.45 3.42 9.37
N CYS A 589 19.13 2.47 10.02
CA CYS A 589 18.63 1.14 10.31
C CYS A 589 18.58 0.95 11.82
N CYS A 590 17.44 0.54 12.37
CA CYS A 590 17.31 0.18 13.77
C CYS A 590 16.36 -1.01 13.88
N HIS A 591 16.63 -1.98 14.75
CA HIS A 591 15.68 -3.08 14.93
C HIS A 591 14.32 -2.56 15.44
N LEU A 592 14.33 -1.59 16.37
CA LEU A 592 13.13 -0.95 16.91
C LEU A 592 12.62 0.19 16.00
N PRO A 593 11.33 0.21 15.63
CA PRO A 593 10.75 1.31 14.87
C PRO A 593 10.91 2.68 15.52
N LEU A 594 11.09 3.70 14.67
CA LEU A 594 11.31 5.08 15.09
C LEU A 594 10.09 5.99 14.85
N ASP A 595 9.04 5.51 14.19
CA ASP A 595 7.86 6.31 13.88
C ASP A 595 6.56 5.60 14.30
N PRO A 596 5.69 6.27 15.09
CA PRO A 596 4.45 5.69 15.62
C PRO A 596 3.35 5.48 14.57
N VAL A 597 3.47 6.03 13.36
CA VAL A 597 2.52 5.77 12.27
C VAL A 597 2.92 4.50 11.51
N ALA A 598 4.23 4.21 11.43
CA ALA A 598 4.75 3.03 10.76
C ALA A 598 4.73 1.73 11.60
N ALA A 599 4.44 1.80 12.90
CA ALA A 599 4.47 0.63 13.78
C ALA A 599 3.48 0.71 14.95
N SER A 600 3.23 -0.42 15.62
CA SER A 600 2.41 -0.43 16.84
C SER A 600 3.14 0.26 17.99
N GLU A 601 2.38 0.93 18.87
CA GLU A 601 2.93 1.73 19.97
C GLU A 601 3.83 0.91 20.91
N GLU A 602 3.56 -0.38 21.10
CA GLU A 602 4.32 -1.29 21.95
C GLU A 602 5.69 -1.66 21.37
N THR A 603 5.95 -1.38 20.10
CA THR A 603 7.19 -1.79 19.41
C THR A 603 8.20 -0.65 19.27
N LEU A 604 7.79 0.59 19.59
CA LEU A 604 8.63 1.76 19.40
C LEU A 604 9.85 1.77 20.33
N LEU A 605 10.94 2.36 19.83
CA LEU A 605 12.09 2.73 20.64
C LEU A 605 11.65 3.66 21.79
N TRP A 606 12.16 3.46 23.01
CA TRP A 606 11.73 4.22 24.19
C TRP A 606 11.93 5.74 24.04
N ASN A 607 13.07 6.16 23.50
CA ASN A 607 13.38 7.56 23.20
C ASN A 607 13.35 7.83 21.68
N TYR A 608 12.40 7.22 20.95
CA TYR A 608 12.24 7.47 19.52
C TYR A 608 12.10 8.97 19.20
N ASP A 609 11.44 9.72 20.07
CA ASP A 609 11.22 11.16 19.94
C ASP A 609 12.53 11.94 20.01
N GLU A 610 13.45 11.58 20.90
CA GLU A 610 14.79 12.17 20.96
C GLU A 610 15.60 11.88 19.68
N VAL A 611 15.58 10.62 19.23
CA VAL A 611 16.30 10.18 18.03
C VAL A 611 15.75 10.85 16.77
N ILE A 612 14.43 10.91 16.63
CA ILE A 612 13.77 11.54 15.49
C ILE A 612 13.99 13.05 15.49
N ASN A 613 13.90 13.71 16.65
CA ASN A 613 14.21 15.14 16.75
C ASN A 613 15.66 15.43 16.33
N LEU A 614 16.62 14.57 16.68
CA LEU A 614 17.99 14.67 16.19
C LEU A 614 18.06 14.48 14.66
N ILE A 615 17.43 13.43 14.13
CA ILE A 615 17.40 13.12 12.69
C ILE A 615 16.78 14.28 11.89
N HIS A 616 15.71 14.89 12.37
CA HIS A 616 15.03 16.02 11.72
C HIS A 616 15.88 17.28 11.58
N ARG A 617 16.99 17.40 12.33
CA ARG A 617 17.97 18.48 12.12
C ARG A 617 18.78 18.34 10.83
N TYR A 618 18.72 17.17 10.18
CA TYR A 618 19.59 16.82 9.06
C TYR A 618 18.81 16.38 7.81
N ASN A 619 18.86 17.21 6.77
CA ASN A 619 18.26 16.92 5.47
C ASN A 619 18.91 15.71 4.74
N CYS A 620 20.06 15.22 5.21
CA CYS A 620 20.77 14.10 4.58
C CYS A 620 20.06 12.76 4.82
N VAL A 621 19.28 12.61 5.90
CA VAL A 621 18.52 11.39 6.19
C VAL A 621 17.32 11.29 5.26
N LYS A 622 17.14 10.12 4.63
CA LYS A 622 16.08 9.89 3.65
C LYS A 622 15.11 8.78 4.03
N VAL A 623 15.60 7.76 4.72
CA VAL A 623 14.78 6.62 5.11
C VAL A 623 15.30 6.02 6.41
N CYS A 624 14.37 5.63 7.26
CA CYS A 624 14.57 4.80 8.45
C CYS A 624 13.96 3.42 8.19
N LEU A 625 14.75 2.37 8.40
CA LEU A 625 14.38 0.98 8.17
C LEU A 625 14.39 0.23 9.50
N ALA A 626 13.37 -0.59 9.76
CA ALA A 626 13.25 -1.34 11.01
C ALA A 626 12.60 -2.72 10.89
N GLY A 627 12.70 -3.51 11.95
CA GLY A 627 12.04 -4.81 12.14
C GLY A 627 11.08 -4.78 13.34
N HIS A 628 11.07 -5.85 14.14
CA HIS A 628 10.42 -5.96 15.47
C HIS A 628 8.87 -5.95 15.46
N ASN A 629 8.24 -5.01 14.75
CA ASN A 629 6.81 -5.08 14.48
C ASN A 629 6.56 -6.03 13.31
N HIS A 630 6.36 -7.31 13.61
CA HIS A 630 6.27 -8.40 12.63
C HIS A 630 5.20 -8.25 11.54
N THR A 631 4.22 -7.37 11.77
CA THR A 631 3.17 -7.02 10.78
C THR A 631 3.66 -6.08 9.69
N GLY A 632 4.84 -5.50 9.85
CA GLY A 632 5.37 -4.45 9.00
C GLY A 632 4.66 -3.12 9.20
N GLY A 633 4.98 -2.18 8.32
CA GLY A 633 4.31 -0.88 8.25
C GLY A 633 5.14 0.16 7.54
N TYR A 634 4.48 1.27 7.18
CA TYR A 634 5.09 2.34 6.42
C TYR A 634 4.47 3.69 6.74
N SER A 635 5.31 4.72 6.82
CA SER A 635 4.86 6.10 6.91
C SER A 635 5.87 7.06 6.26
N ILE A 636 5.44 8.30 6.05
CA ILE A 636 6.31 9.42 5.72
C ILE A 636 6.07 10.46 6.80
N ASP A 637 7.14 10.89 7.47
CA ASP A 637 7.02 11.90 8.51
C ASP A 637 6.92 13.32 7.93
N SER A 638 6.71 14.29 8.81
CA SER A 638 6.55 15.71 8.46
C SER A 638 7.77 16.33 7.77
N HIS A 639 8.94 15.68 7.82
CA HIS A 639 10.18 16.14 7.19
C HIS A 639 10.46 15.41 5.87
N GLY A 640 9.53 14.56 5.43
CA GLY A 640 9.65 13.78 4.20
C GLY A 640 10.61 12.59 4.34
N ILE A 641 10.90 12.15 5.56
CA ILE A 641 11.69 10.95 5.82
C ILE A 641 10.75 9.76 5.82
N HIS A 642 11.12 8.73 5.07
CA HIS A 642 10.35 7.50 5.00
C HIS A 642 10.68 6.59 6.18
N HIS A 643 9.67 5.95 6.76
CA HIS A 643 9.83 4.91 7.78
C HIS A 643 9.25 3.62 7.23
N ARG A 644 10.07 2.58 7.08
CA ARG A 644 9.61 1.24 6.65
C ARG A 644 9.99 0.22 7.70
N VAL A 645 8.98 -0.49 8.18
CA VAL A 645 9.13 -1.61 9.11
C VAL A 645 8.84 -2.90 8.36
N PHE A 646 9.74 -3.87 8.44
CA PHE A 646 9.67 -5.11 7.66
C PHE A 646 8.89 -6.21 8.37
N GLU A 647 8.15 -6.98 7.58
CA GLU A 647 7.41 -8.15 8.01
C GLU A 647 8.38 -9.27 8.42
N ALA A 648 8.01 -10.01 9.48
CA ALA A 648 8.89 -11.02 10.05
C ALA A 648 8.88 -12.34 9.26
N ALA A 649 10.07 -12.87 8.97
CA ALA A 649 10.24 -14.21 8.41
C ALA A 649 9.68 -15.31 9.32
N LEU A 650 9.67 -15.11 10.65
CA LEU A 650 9.09 -16.05 11.61
C LEU A 650 7.60 -16.32 11.41
N GLU A 651 6.84 -15.30 11.01
CA GLU A 651 5.38 -15.39 10.93
C GLU A 651 4.89 -15.81 9.53
N CYS A 652 5.81 -16.23 8.65
CA CYS A 652 5.50 -16.75 7.32
C CYS A 652 5.01 -18.20 7.39
N PRO A 653 3.75 -18.49 7.01
CA PRO A 653 3.30 -19.86 6.89
C PRO A 653 4.12 -20.62 5.83
N PRO A 654 4.31 -21.94 6.00
CA PRO A 654 5.02 -22.76 5.02
C PRO A 654 4.49 -22.56 3.60
N GLY A 655 5.41 -22.20 2.68
CA GLY A 655 5.08 -21.89 1.28
C GLY A 655 4.98 -20.39 0.98
N THR A 656 5.17 -19.53 1.98
CA THR A 656 5.31 -18.08 1.84
C THR A 656 6.66 -17.59 2.38
N ASP A 657 7.03 -16.38 2.00
CA ASP A 657 8.29 -15.73 2.34
C ASP A 657 8.10 -14.31 2.91
N ALA A 658 9.16 -13.78 3.52
CA ALA A 658 9.27 -12.36 3.91
C ALA A 658 10.74 -11.97 3.89
N PHE A 659 11.21 -11.59 2.72
CA PHE A 659 12.53 -11.00 2.49
C PHE A 659 12.45 -10.18 1.21
N GLY A 660 13.49 -9.41 0.90
CA GLY A 660 13.52 -8.63 -0.32
C GLY A 660 14.89 -8.10 -0.64
N TYR A 661 14.95 -7.14 -1.54
CA TYR A 661 16.13 -6.35 -1.81
C TYR A 661 15.76 -4.91 -2.10
N ILE A 662 16.72 -4.02 -1.97
CA ILE A 662 16.57 -2.60 -2.26
C ILE A 662 17.53 -2.20 -3.38
N ASP A 663 17.00 -1.64 -4.46
CA ASP A 663 17.75 -0.97 -5.53
C ASP A 663 17.88 0.53 -5.22
N VAL A 664 19.10 1.02 -5.05
CA VAL A 664 19.37 2.42 -4.68
C VAL A 664 19.82 3.21 -5.89
N TYR A 665 19.17 4.34 -6.16
CA TYR A 665 19.45 5.24 -7.29
C TYR A 665 19.91 6.62 -6.82
N ASP A 666 20.30 7.45 -7.78
CA ASP A 666 20.62 8.87 -7.53
C ASP A 666 19.40 9.71 -7.18
N ASP A 667 18.20 9.27 -7.55
CA ASP A 667 16.97 10.01 -7.35
C ASP A 667 15.93 9.21 -6.58
N ARG A 668 16.18 7.93 -6.26
CA ARG A 668 15.23 7.11 -5.50
C ARG A 668 15.82 5.90 -4.79
N ILE A 669 15.04 5.22 -3.97
CA ILE A 669 15.29 3.87 -3.44
C ILE A 669 14.10 2.99 -3.83
N SER A 670 14.32 1.77 -4.32
CA SER A 670 13.25 0.83 -4.69
C SER A 670 13.35 -0.45 -3.86
N LEU A 671 12.39 -0.76 -2.99
CA LEU A 671 12.32 -2.04 -2.26
C LEU A 671 11.54 -3.05 -3.10
N VAL A 672 12.14 -4.18 -3.42
CA VAL A 672 11.47 -5.34 -4.00
C VAL A 672 11.36 -6.42 -2.92
N GLY A 673 10.17 -6.62 -2.36
CA GLY A 673 9.91 -7.66 -1.37
C GLY A 673 9.32 -8.93 -1.99
N THR A 674 9.22 -9.99 -1.18
CA THR A 674 8.73 -11.31 -1.57
C THR A 674 7.58 -11.71 -0.65
N ASP A 675 6.47 -12.13 -1.24
CA ASP A 675 5.23 -12.56 -0.56
C ASP A 675 4.68 -11.55 0.46
N ARG A 676 5.11 -11.60 1.74
CA ARG A 676 4.58 -10.70 2.79
C ARG A 676 5.26 -9.33 2.85
N MET A 677 6.35 -9.11 2.13
CA MET A 677 7.21 -7.91 2.24
C MET A 677 7.05 -6.94 1.08
#